data_AF-M7TYT1-F1
#
_entry.id   AF-M7TYT1-F1
#
_cell.length_a   1.000
_cell.length_b   1.000
_cell.length_c   1.000
_cell.angle_alpha   90.00
_cell.angle_beta   90.00
_cell.angle_gamma   90.00
#
_symmetry.space_group_name_H-M   'P 1'
#
loop_
_entity.id
_entity.type
_entity.pdbx_description
1 polymer ?
#
loop_
_entity_poly.entity_id
_entity_poly.type
_entity_poly.pdbx_seq_one_letter_code
_entity_poly.pdbx_strand_id
1 'polypeptide(L)'
;MDTSTILDEFPVGKLKAECLGLEIPNLNQSLWDMFAAAAEKHADEEALCSLWQPLDHLIPRLEIEKADFGMHIPPITNENENEVEVVTPEPCSAPLRWTFSQLRGKAESLATWLQQHGCTKGDNLVVLVWNSAEWVLFLWVAARLQMPFVPLNPKSSDNDIAHYLSLAPPQVLVTLDPDISPILESFDNVKVRISVSKISEGRRNWHSLPGIMGNLPMENNTFAPLNNESAEPGQELAMILFTSGTTSLPKGCPHTASNIWSATHDYDPVARKNGHQNRWLLHTPVWHIFAMGQAIRGWRDGSSVVFATEKFDVTASLRALRQENITHIGAVPLLAKALVAHPEFPGKNSLSLSYVTMGGTLIKDEDVRFCKEHLGSEAVIQGFGMTEGSPMVSWRRDDTMLKNGYHIGVGKVLPGARLKICSPKSHVPLNKGETGELHIGGSSVIDGYLNGIDSESFYTDGVGKWFITGDQAMIDRDDILYISGRYKDIIIRGGENLVPSKIEYCLQDLDITAQVIGIEDSIAGEVPVAVLQSFPREVTKAQMTKLIIQNLGPKYALYSITTLDDLHLKAFPMTATGKIRKVELKAIVNKHFATISEVKRTSPSEKLIVQLREIWAELMNAAPSDIPVEDDVSNFADSITKLRFCKILWTRLGQRLYLPDLEKNNTIKQQAEHLFERSYHGDSPASPSDDTTLNESQSSPNASNHSFREVPNSVNGETMRQHHHTLAEAANEALQKFGLTWESDVEDVLAIKDTFQEFAKGQRPQSYRHRIAFEIKERNSSQVRAALEKSLMTRPVLRTILVEVSGTAAVHAVLRPSQAVYDMLILQKTLSHEAEIQEFLIDDSDQDYEDRMFQAVIADIEGKDTSALILTLNHSVFDALFAYGWYSDLDMLIQNPKAIATPGTAFRLFADMYQQYRNSSLALSDVNFHVRRLRGISKFTEALWPPKRAAGWMVGNDKRSKNFISRNTKRRKLNINSQPRPRIARMQNFPDIERLRMQHSIQAPVIVKTAICIFNVIQTGKPYAIFKNFDAGRNWPFLPEWIADRLPPAMSIDGPTLTWNMNMIQVMPKETCGELLTRISEDEKALSSHTHAPWFKILSELGEDEGPIAKEAAMRQVFNWDLSLRYLDADVSDYSTLKPLGRMDWPDCGFFWNCGMSNTERFCCVVSWDDTQLDIKEINDYVSKLLEIIGWITNPENWNNSVSSFQGFPMMT
;
A
#
# COMPACT_ATOMS: atom_id res chain seq x y z
N MET A 1 -6.46 43.72 15.93
CA MET A 1 -4.99 43.77 16.01
C MET A 1 -4.49 42.46 15.43
N ASP A 2 -3.57 42.60 14.49
CA ASP A 2 -2.88 41.61 13.64
C ASP A 2 -3.68 40.46 13.00
N THR A 3 -4.08 40.69 11.76
CA THR A 3 -4.36 39.69 10.73
C THR A 3 -3.10 39.46 9.90
N SER A 4 -2.25 38.53 10.33
CA SER A 4 -1.28 37.86 9.46
C SER A 4 -0.84 36.53 10.09
N THR A 5 -0.61 35.53 9.22
CA THR A 5 0.06 34.23 9.48
C THR A 5 -0.56 33.23 10.46
N ILE A 6 -1.33 32.27 9.90
CA ILE A 6 -1.04 30.82 10.04
C ILE A 6 -1.24 30.19 8.64
N LEU A 7 -0.39 30.60 7.71
CA LEU A 7 0.13 29.77 6.63
C LEU A 7 1.64 29.78 6.88
N ASP A 8 2.07 28.89 7.77
CA ASP A 8 3.45 28.40 7.94
C ASP A 8 3.51 27.63 9.28
N GLU A 9 3.33 26.32 9.22
CA GLU A 9 4.05 25.42 10.14
C GLU A 9 5.09 24.65 9.32
N PHE A 10 6.27 25.26 9.26
CA PHE A 10 7.60 24.71 8.95
C PHE A 10 7.88 24.02 7.59
N PRO A 11 8.70 24.63 6.72
CA PRO A 11 9.52 23.88 5.77
C PRO A 11 10.70 23.28 6.53
N VAL A 12 10.56 22.08 7.08
CA VAL A 12 11.74 21.22 7.31
C VAL A 12 11.97 20.51 5.99
N GLY A 13 13.01 20.90 5.24
CA GLY A 13 13.39 20.21 4.02
C GLY A 13 13.36 18.71 4.26
N LYS A 14 12.55 17.97 3.48
CA LYS A 14 12.35 16.54 3.70
C LYS A 14 13.71 15.84 3.60
N LEU A 15 14.29 15.46 4.73
CA LEU A 15 15.58 14.77 4.78
C LEU A 15 15.43 13.46 4.01
N LYS A 16 16.30 13.24 3.02
CA LYS A 16 16.33 12.00 2.24
C LYS A 16 16.72 10.83 3.14
N ALA A 17 16.10 9.68 2.89
CA ALA A 17 16.39 8.42 3.56
C ALA A 17 17.69 7.80 3.02
N GLU A 18 18.80 8.52 3.21
CA GLU A 18 20.15 8.13 2.82
C GLU A 18 21.08 8.24 4.05
N CYS A 19 21.82 7.18 4.34
CA CYS A 19 22.79 7.14 5.44
C CYS A 19 24.15 6.69 4.91
N LEU A 20 25.19 7.45 5.25
CA LEU A 20 26.57 7.14 4.88
C LEU A 20 27.36 6.77 6.14
N GLY A 21 27.94 5.58 6.16
CA GLY A 21 28.88 5.17 7.19
C GLY A 21 30.18 5.97 7.11
N LEU A 22 30.89 6.05 8.24
CA LEU A 22 32.19 6.69 8.30
C LEU A 22 33.16 6.02 7.31
N GLU A 23 33.98 6.80 6.63
CA GLU A 23 35.01 6.24 5.75
C GLU A 23 36.06 5.47 6.56
N ILE A 24 36.48 4.32 6.02
CA ILE A 24 37.54 3.51 6.62
C ILE A 24 38.86 3.88 5.93
N PRO A 25 39.86 4.38 6.67
CA PRO A 25 41.16 4.68 6.10
C PRO A 25 41.93 3.39 5.76
N ASN A 26 42.81 3.46 4.77
CA ASN A 26 43.78 2.41 4.41
C ASN A 26 43.18 1.06 3.99
N LEU A 27 42.14 1.07 3.15
CA LEU A 27 41.59 -0.16 2.54
C LEU A 27 42.52 -0.82 1.50
N ASN A 28 43.65 -0.19 1.17
CA ASN A 28 44.59 -0.65 0.16
C ASN A 28 45.55 -1.75 0.68
N GLN A 29 45.01 -2.74 1.41
CA GLN A 29 45.77 -3.83 2.02
C GLN A 29 45.19 -5.17 1.59
N SER A 30 46.06 -6.17 1.42
CA SER A 30 45.63 -7.53 1.14
C SER A 30 45.10 -8.21 2.39
N LEU A 31 44.32 -9.27 2.21
CA LEU A 31 43.85 -10.08 3.34
C LEU A 31 45.02 -10.71 4.12
N TRP A 32 46.13 -11.01 3.44
CA TRP A 32 47.34 -11.51 4.08
C TRP A 32 48.02 -10.48 4.98
N ASP A 33 48.03 -9.20 4.59
CA ASP A 33 48.63 -8.14 5.41
C ASP A 33 47.93 -8.06 6.78
N MET A 34 46.61 -8.26 6.82
CA MET A 34 45.85 -8.36 8.06
C MET A 34 46.30 -9.53 8.94
N PHE A 35 46.35 -10.72 8.35
CA PHE A 35 46.66 -11.97 9.05
C PHE A 35 48.11 -11.99 9.53
N ALA A 36 49.04 -11.50 8.70
CA ALA A 36 50.44 -11.36 9.05
C ALA A 36 50.64 -10.35 10.18
N ALA A 37 49.99 -9.17 10.12
CA ALA A 37 50.07 -8.18 11.19
C ALA A 37 49.50 -8.70 12.52
N ALA A 38 48.37 -9.41 12.49
CA ALA A 38 47.82 -10.07 13.65
C ALA A 38 48.79 -11.13 14.21
N ALA A 39 49.39 -11.94 13.33
CA ALA A 39 50.33 -12.97 13.74
C ALA A 39 51.67 -12.43 14.26
N GLU A 40 52.13 -11.28 13.79
CA GLU A 40 53.31 -10.61 14.33
C GLU A 40 53.04 -10.02 15.71
N LYS A 41 51.85 -9.44 15.90
CA LYS A 41 51.47 -8.82 17.17
C LYS A 41 51.13 -9.84 18.27
N HIS A 42 50.58 -11.00 17.89
CA HIS A 42 50.05 -12.02 18.80
C HIS A 42 50.67 -13.41 18.58
N ALA A 43 51.95 -13.47 18.19
CA ALA A 43 52.65 -14.66 17.71
C ALA A 43 52.48 -15.91 18.59
N ASP A 44 52.60 -15.76 19.91
CA ASP A 44 52.55 -16.86 20.89
C ASP A 44 51.12 -17.14 21.41
N GLU A 45 50.15 -16.29 21.05
CA GLU A 45 48.76 -16.50 21.43
C GLU A 45 48.08 -17.52 20.52
N GLU A 46 47.05 -18.18 21.03
CA GLU A 46 46.31 -19.19 20.28
C GLU A 46 45.48 -18.54 19.17
N ALA A 47 45.67 -18.93 17.92
CA ALA A 47 44.84 -18.48 16.80
C ALA A 47 43.64 -19.41 16.57
N LEU A 48 43.82 -20.70 16.86
CA LEU A 48 42.85 -21.74 16.56
C LEU A 48 42.88 -22.86 17.62
N CYS A 49 41.71 -23.33 18.02
CA CYS A 49 41.51 -24.58 18.73
C CYS A 49 40.42 -25.43 18.06
N SER A 50 40.69 -26.71 17.82
CA SER A 50 39.69 -27.69 17.37
C SER A 50 39.60 -28.81 18.38
N LEU A 51 38.44 -28.94 19.05
CA LEU A 51 38.26 -29.88 20.16
C LEU A 51 38.06 -31.33 19.71
N TRP A 52 37.70 -31.53 18.45
CA TRP A 52 37.39 -32.84 17.88
C TRP A 52 38.52 -33.39 17.00
N GLN A 53 39.44 -32.52 16.56
CA GLN A 53 40.59 -32.95 15.75
C GLN A 53 41.78 -33.24 16.65
N PRO A 54 42.46 -34.37 16.42
CA PRO A 54 43.61 -34.74 17.21
C PRO A 54 44.83 -33.86 16.86
N LEU A 55 45.72 -33.61 17.84
CA LEU A 55 46.94 -32.81 17.62
C LEU A 55 47.79 -33.32 16.45
N ASP A 56 47.83 -34.64 16.23
CA ASP A 56 48.59 -35.33 15.18
C ASP A 56 47.84 -35.48 13.85
N HIS A 57 46.69 -34.84 13.63
CA HIS A 57 45.86 -35.04 12.43
C HIS A 57 46.57 -34.78 11.09
N LEU A 58 47.65 -33.99 11.08
CA LEU A 58 48.49 -33.73 9.89
C LEU A 58 49.70 -34.67 9.77
N ILE A 59 49.84 -35.67 10.63
CA ILE A 59 50.93 -36.65 10.58
C ILE A 59 50.44 -37.92 9.85
N PRO A 60 51.17 -38.43 8.85
CA PRO A 60 50.82 -39.70 8.20
C PRO A 60 50.83 -40.86 9.21
N ARG A 61 49.68 -41.49 9.46
CA ARG A 61 49.61 -42.71 10.29
C ARG A 61 50.07 -43.92 9.46
N LEU A 62 51.27 -44.42 9.74
CA LEU A 62 51.73 -45.75 9.30
C LEU A 62 50.85 -46.81 9.97
N GLU A 63 50.30 -47.74 9.17
CA GLU A 63 49.48 -48.83 9.71
C GLU A 63 50.34 -49.80 10.54
N ILE A 64 49.93 -50.02 11.78
CA ILE A 64 50.35 -51.21 12.53
C ILE A 64 49.45 -52.35 12.04
N GLU A 65 50.05 -53.35 11.40
CA GLU A 65 49.39 -54.57 10.94
C GLU A 65 48.57 -55.22 12.06
N LYS A 66 47.30 -55.53 11.78
CA LYS A 66 46.45 -56.34 12.65
C LYS A 66 47.06 -57.75 12.77
N ALA A 67 47.58 -58.09 13.96
CA ALA A 67 47.79 -59.47 14.34
C ALA A 67 46.44 -60.14 14.64
N ASP A 68 46.20 -61.28 13.99
CA ASP A 68 45.09 -62.20 14.21
C ASP A 68 44.91 -62.57 15.69
N PHE A 69 43.70 -62.39 16.20
CA PHE A 69 43.14 -63.29 17.22
C PHE A 69 41.66 -63.50 16.94
N GLY A 70 41.36 -64.54 16.16
CA GLY A 70 40.01 -65.04 15.97
C GLY A 70 39.55 -65.83 17.20
N MET A 71 38.30 -65.64 17.60
CA MET A 71 37.51 -66.67 18.28
C MET A 71 36.01 -66.44 18.04
N HIS A 72 35.37 -67.44 17.44
CA HIS A 72 33.92 -67.63 17.34
C HIS A 72 33.27 -67.76 18.72
N ILE A 73 32.13 -67.11 18.95
CA ILE A 73 31.13 -67.51 19.97
C ILE A 73 29.71 -67.38 19.37
N PRO A 74 28.83 -68.41 19.49
CA PRO A 74 27.47 -68.43 18.92
C PRO A 74 26.45 -67.71 19.82
N PRO A 75 25.22 -67.41 19.33
CA PRO A 75 24.26 -66.61 20.08
C PRO A 75 23.53 -67.44 21.15
N ILE A 76 23.42 -66.90 22.37
CA ILE A 76 22.55 -67.42 23.43
C ILE A 76 21.59 -66.31 23.85
N THR A 77 20.30 -66.66 23.93
CA THR A 77 19.19 -65.82 24.40
C THR A 77 19.14 -65.76 25.93
N ASN A 78 18.90 -64.53 26.43
CA ASN A 78 18.41 -64.04 27.73
C ASN A 78 18.46 -64.92 28.98
N GLU A 79 19.01 -64.35 30.08
CA GLU A 79 18.27 -64.04 31.31
C GLU A 79 19.17 -63.30 32.34
N ASN A 80 18.56 -62.33 33.04
CA ASN A 80 18.99 -61.63 34.26
C ASN A 80 19.81 -60.33 34.19
N GLU A 81 19.37 -59.43 35.06
CA GLU A 81 19.69 -58.02 35.25
C GLU A 81 21.06 -57.77 35.94
N ASN A 82 21.53 -56.54 35.71
CA ASN A 82 22.53 -55.75 36.45
C ASN A 82 23.96 -55.67 35.88
N GLU A 83 24.37 -54.41 35.71
CA GLU A 83 25.69 -53.87 35.35
C GLU A 83 26.13 -53.96 33.88
N VAL A 84 25.82 -52.90 33.12
CA VAL A 84 26.58 -52.54 31.91
C VAL A 84 27.69 -51.58 32.35
N GLU A 85 28.89 -52.12 32.52
CA GLU A 85 30.13 -51.35 32.57
C GLU A 85 30.26 -50.59 31.24
N VAL A 86 30.20 -49.25 31.31
CA VAL A 86 30.50 -48.40 30.16
C VAL A 86 31.99 -48.55 29.88
N VAL A 87 32.32 -49.28 28.82
CA VAL A 87 33.67 -49.27 28.24
C VAL A 87 33.96 -47.85 27.79
N THR A 88 34.66 -47.08 28.63
CA THR A 88 35.24 -45.80 28.25
C THR A 88 36.40 -46.06 27.29
N PRO A 89 36.41 -45.50 26.07
CA PRO A 89 37.61 -45.53 25.24
C PRO A 89 38.73 -44.73 25.94
N GLU A 90 39.85 -45.39 26.21
CA GLU A 90 41.12 -44.75 26.62
C GLU A 90 41.68 -43.82 25.51
N PRO A 91 42.56 -42.87 25.87
CA PRO A 91 42.36 -41.44 25.67
C PRO A 91 42.64 -40.98 24.23
N CYS A 92 41.65 -40.36 23.61
CA CYS A 92 41.84 -39.62 22.37
C CYS A 92 42.83 -38.47 22.65
N SER A 93 43.88 -38.39 21.84
CA SER A 93 44.93 -37.35 21.83
C SER A 93 44.43 -35.95 22.20
N ALA A 94 45.28 -35.14 22.85
CA ALA A 94 44.99 -33.74 23.16
C ALA A 94 44.38 -32.99 21.96
N PRO A 95 43.41 -32.07 22.21
CA PRO A 95 42.76 -31.31 21.16
C PRO A 95 43.77 -30.46 20.39
N LEU A 96 43.52 -30.25 19.11
CA LEU A 96 44.38 -29.45 18.26
C LEU A 96 44.37 -27.98 18.70
N ARG A 97 45.56 -27.38 18.85
CA ARG A 97 45.75 -25.95 19.11
C ARG A 97 46.91 -25.43 18.27
N TRP A 98 46.71 -24.30 17.59
CA TRP A 98 47.76 -23.58 16.88
C TRP A 98 47.87 -22.14 17.38
N THR A 99 49.09 -21.72 17.66
CA THR A 99 49.38 -20.29 17.84
C THR A 99 49.35 -19.56 16.51
N PHE A 100 49.26 -18.23 16.54
CA PHE A 100 49.35 -17.42 15.32
C PHE A 100 50.63 -17.68 14.54
N SER A 101 51.78 -17.81 15.22
CA SER A 101 53.06 -18.14 14.59
C SER A 101 53.02 -19.52 13.90
N GLN A 102 52.46 -20.53 14.58
CA GLN A 102 52.32 -21.87 14.01
C GLN A 102 51.38 -21.90 12.80
N LEU A 103 50.24 -21.20 12.87
CA LEU A 103 49.30 -21.09 11.76
C LEU A 103 49.93 -20.38 10.56
N ARG A 104 50.63 -19.26 10.79
CA ARG A 104 51.38 -18.54 9.77
C ARG A 104 52.41 -19.44 9.09
N GLY A 105 53.27 -20.12 9.86
CA GLY A 105 54.29 -21.00 9.32
C GLY A 105 53.74 -22.17 8.51
N LYS A 106 52.63 -22.78 8.97
CA LYS A 106 51.93 -23.84 8.22
C LYS A 106 51.33 -23.31 6.92
N ALA A 107 50.69 -22.14 6.96
CA ALA A 107 50.09 -21.53 5.79
C ALA A 107 51.16 -21.13 4.76
N GLU A 108 52.27 -20.52 5.18
CA GLU A 108 53.38 -20.17 4.30
C GLU A 108 54.01 -21.41 3.66
N SER A 109 54.21 -22.49 4.43
CA SER A 109 54.78 -23.74 3.92
C SER A 109 53.89 -24.40 2.87
N LEU A 110 52.58 -24.51 3.15
CA LEU A 110 51.63 -25.07 2.20
C LEU A 110 51.45 -24.17 0.97
N ALA A 111 51.50 -22.85 1.16
CA ALA A 111 51.44 -21.89 0.06
C ALA A 111 52.66 -22.00 -0.87
N THR A 112 53.87 -22.17 -0.32
CA THR A 112 55.08 -22.44 -1.11
C THR A 112 54.96 -23.75 -1.89
N TRP A 113 54.42 -24.81 -1.26
CA TRP A 113 54.20 -26.08 -1.94
C TRP A 113 53.22 -25.94 -3.12
N LEU A 114 52.09 -25.25 -2.93
CA LEU A 114 51.14 -24.97 -4.03
C LEU A 114 51.77 -24.14 -5.15
N GLN A 115 52.59 -23.14 -4.81
CA GLN A 115 53.31 -22.34 -5.80
C GLN A 115 54.25 -23.20 -6.66
N GLN A 116 54.95 -24.16 -6.06
CA GLN A 116 55.79 -25.14 -6.78
C GLN A 116 54.98 -26.08 -7.68
N HIS A 117 53.70 -26.29 -7.39
CA HIS A 117 52.77 -27.08 -8.21
C HIS A 117 52.00 -26.22 -9.23
N GLY A 118 52.50 -25.01 -9.51
CA GLY A 118 51.99 -24.14 -10.57
C GLY A 118 50.77 -23.29 -10.18
N CYS A 119 50.42 -23.23 -8.89
CA CYS A 119 49.38 -22.33 -8.41
C CYS A 119 49.87 -20.88 -8.40
N THR A 120 49.06 -19.96 -8.92
CA THR A 120 49.40 -18.55 -9.12
C THR A 120 48.29 -17.64 -8.57
N LYS A 121 48.62 -16.35 -8.37
CA LYS A 121 47.62 -15.31 -8.04
C LYS A 121 46.41 -15.39 -8.96
N GLY A 122 45.21 -15.30 -8.39
CA GLY A 122 43.94 -15.37 -9.13
C GLY A 122 43.41 -16.78 -9.42
N ASP A 123 44.17 -17.84 -9.17
CA ASP A 123 43.65 -19.22 -9.23
C ASP A 123 42.59 -19.45 -8.15
N ASN A 124 41.47 -20.11 -8.47
CA ASN A 124 40.45 -20.43 -7.49
C ASN A 124 40.89 -21.59 -6.59
N LEU A 125 40.86 -21.35 -5.27
CA LEU A 125 41.06 -22.38 -4.24
C LEU A 125 39.69 -22.79 -3.70
N VAL A 126 39.14 -23.89 -4.23
CA VAL A 126 37.84 -24.41 -3.84
C VAL A 126 37.98 -25.42 -2.71
N VAL A 127 37.21 -25.25 -1.64
CA VAL A 127 37.29 -26.08 -0.43
C VAL A 127 35.92 -26.62 -0.01
N LEU A 128 35.78 -27.94 0.01
CA LEU A 128 34.62 -28.70 0.47
C LEU A 128 34.95 -29.42 1.79
N VAL A 129 35.10 -28.66 2.88
CA VAL A 129 35.40 -29.21 4.22
C VAL A 129 34.44 -28.67 5.28
N TRP A 130 34.34 -29.39 6.39
CA TRP A 130 33.56 -29.00 7.56
C TRP A 130 34.25 -27.93 8.42
N ASN A 131 33.63 -27.53 9.53
CA ASN A 131 34.24 -26.66 10.53
C ASN A 131 35.49 -27.35 11.11
N SER A 132 36.66 -26.95 10.64
CA SER A 132 37.91 -27.69 10.83
C SER A 132 39.12 -26.77 10.72
N ALA A 133 40.26 -27.25 11.21
CA ALA A 133 41.53 -26.54 11.14
C ALA A 133 42.03 -26.35 9.71
N GLU A 134 41.72 -27.27 8.83
CA GLU A 134 42.04 -27.23 7.42
C GLU A 134 41.32 -26.07 6.72
N TRP A 135 40.07 -25.79 7.09
CA TRP A 135 39.37 -24.61 6.57
C TRP A 135 40.14 -23.31 6.89
N VAL A 136 40.61 -23.17 8.14
CA VAL A 136 41.41 -22.02 8.58
C VAL A 136 42.74 -21.97 7.81
N LEU A 137 43.43 -23.11 7.71
CA LEU A 137 44.70 -23.22 7.01
C LEU A 137 44.58 -22.81 5.54
N PHE A 138 43.59 -23.34 4.81
CA PHE A 138 43.40 -23.03 3.40
C PHE A 138 42.94 -21.60 3.15
N LEU A 139 42.18 -20.99 4.08
CA LEU A 139 41.87 -19.56 4.01
C LEU A 139 43.15 -18.69 4.14
N TRP A 140 44.03 -19.02 5.08
CA TRP A 140 45.32 -18.32 5.23
C TRP A 140 46.25 -18.54 4.04
N VAL A 141 46.27 -19.75 3.47
CA VAL A 141 47.00 -20.07 2.24
C VAL A 141 46.47 -19.28 1.04
N ALA A 142 45.15 -19.23 0.87
CA ALA A 142 44.51 -18.46 -0.20
C ALA A 142 44.86 -16.96 -0.09
N ALA A 143 44.80 -16.41 1.13
CA ALA A 143 45.24 -15.04 1.39
C ALA A 143 46.71 -14.83 1.03
N ARG A 144 47.60 -15.75 1.43
CA ARG A 144 49.04 -15.67 1.15
C ARG A 144 49.37 -15.68 -0.34
N LEU A 145 48.63 -16.46 -1.13
CA LEU A 145 48.79 -16.62 -2.57
C LEU A 145 47.96 -15.60 -3.38
N GLN A 146 47.13 -14.77 -2.74
CA GLN A 146 46.15 -13.90 -3.39
C GLN A 146 45.27 -14.69 -4.38
N MET A 147 44.83 -15.86 -3.93
CA MET A 147 43.90 -16.74 -4.63
C MET A 147 42.49 -16.52 -4.06
N PRO A 148 41.44 -16.40 -4.89
CA PRO A 148 40.08 -16.42 -4.40
C PRO A 148 39.79 -17.69 -3.60
N PHE A 149 39.45 -17.52 -2.31
CA PHE A 149 39.01 -18.61 -1.46
C PHE A 149 37.53 -18.90 -1.69
N VAL A 150 37.20 -20.14 -2.06
CA VAL A 150 35.85 -20.56 -2.44
C VAL A 150 35.37 -21.70 -1.54
N PRO A 151 34.86 -21.40 -0.33
CA PRO A 151 34.37 -22.43 0.57
C PRO A 151 32.96 -22.88 0.14
N LEU A 152 32.78 -24.19 -0.05
CA LEU A 152 31.51 -24.79 -0.43
C LEU A 152 31.03 -25.76 0.64
N ASN A 153 29.73 -25.98 0.67
CA ASN A 153 29.11 -26.93 1.59
C ASN A 153 29.41 -28.38 1.15
N PRO A 154 30.00 -29.23 2.02
CA PRO A 154 30.30 -30.62 1.69
C PRO A 154 29.05 -31.51 1.52
N LYS A 155 27.88 -31.05 1.97
CA LYS A 155 26.58 -31.75 1.80
C LYS A 155 25.83 -31.37 0.51
N SER A 156 26.44 -30.56 -0.36
CA SER A 156 25.80 -30.09 -1.58
C SER A 156 25.54 -31.27 -2.53
N SER A 157 24.44 -31.24 -3.28
CA SER A 157 24.17 -32.27 -4.28
C SER A 157 25.19 -32.19 -5.42
N ASP A 158 25.37 -33.29 -6.18
CA ASP A 158 26.24 -33.28 -7.36
C ASP A 158 25.89 -32.16 -8.34
N ASN A 159 24.60 -31.86 -8.52
CA ASN A 159 24.13 -30.76 -9.37
C ASN A 159 24.55 -29.39 -8.83
N ASP A 160 24.43 -29.18 -7.51
CA ASP A 160 24.84 -27.92 -6.88
C ASP A 160 26.37 -27.74 -6.98
N ILE A 161 27.14 -28.81 -6.74
CA ILE A 161 28.59 -28.82 -6.90
C ILE A 161 28.97 -28.52 -8.36
N ALA A 162 28.33 -29.18 -9.34
CA ALA A 162 28.53 -28.90 -10.77
C ALA A 162 28.35 -27.40 -11.06
N HIS A 163 27.27 -26.84 -10.54
CA HIS A 163 26.90 -25.43 -10.73
C HIS A 163 27.95 -24.50 -10.10
N TYR A 164 28.32 -24.73 -8.84
CA TYR A 164 29.35 -23.94 -8.15
C TYR A 164 30.68 -23.95 -8.92
N LEU A 165 31.13 -25.13 -9.33
CA LEU A 165 32.40 -25.31 -10.04
C LEU A 165 32.33 -24.80 -11.48
N SER A 166 31.15 -24.72 -12.09
CA SER A 166 30.98 -24.05 -13.39
C SER A 166 31.17 -22.53 -13.30
N LEU A 167 30.76 -21.93 -12.17
CA LEU A 167 30.89 -20.49 -11.92
C LEU A 167 32.28 -20.10 -11.41
N ALA A 168 32.88 -20.95 -10.58
CA ALA A 168 34.24 -20.80 -10.06
C ALA A 168 35.05 -22.08 -10.33
N PRO A 169 35.57 -22.26 -11.57
CA PRO A 169 36.35 -23.43 -11.95
C PRO A 169 37.56 -23.60 -11.03
N PRO A 170 37.76 -24.78 -10.41
CA PRO A 170 38.83 -24.99 -9.43
C PRO A 170 40.18 -25.19 -10.12
N GLN A 171 41.20 -24.43 -9.72
CA GLN A 171 42.60 -24.77 -10.01
C GLN A 171 43.21 -25.55 -8.85
N VAL A 172 42.75 -25.30 -7.63
CA VAL A 172 43.01 -26.12 -6.45
C VAL A 172 41.69 -26.60 -5.89
N LEU A 173 41.54 -27.91 -5.73
CA LEU A 173 40.33 -28.53 -5.18
C LEU A 173 40.68 -29.28 -3.90
N VAL A 174 40.08 -28.88 -2.79
CA VAL A 174 40.24 -29.51 -1.48
C VAL A 174 38.90 -30.11 -1.05
N THR A 175 38.90 -31.36 -0.62
CA THR A 175 37.71 -32.03 -0.06
C THR A 175 38.09 -32.83 1.18
N LEU A 176 37.10 -33.10 2.04
CA LEU A 176 37.29 -34.03 3.16
C LEU A 176 37.74 -35.41 2.64
N ASP A 177 37.02 -35.92 1.64
CA ASP A 177 37.24 -37.22 1.01
C ASP A 177 36.85 -37.10 -0.49
N PRO A 178 37.66 -37.59 -1.44
CA PRO A 178 37.30 -37.68 -2.85
C PRO A 178 36.00 -38.45 -3.13
N ASP A 179 35.58 -39.34 -2.23
CA ASP A 179 34.32 -40.11 -2.31
C ASP A 179 33.07 -39.26 -2.00
N ILE A 180 33.20 -38.00 -1.54
CA ILE A 180 32.05 -37.12 -1.26
C ILE A 180 31.13 -36.91 -2.48
N SER A 181 31.72 -36.81 -3.67
CA SER A 181 30.95 -36.67 -4.91
C SER A 181 31.79 -37.12 -6.11
N PRO A 182 31.24 -38.00 -6.98
CA PRO A 182 31.95 -38.47 -8.17
C PRO A 182 32.20 -37.32 -9.17
N ILE A 183 31.42 -36.23 -9.11
CA ILE A 183 31.56 -35.10 -10.02
C ILE A 183 32.88 -34.35 -9.85
N LEU A 184 33.54 -34.47 -8.69
CA LEU A 184 34.82 -33.81 -8.44
C LEU A 184 35.93 -34.32 -9.38
N GLU A 185 35.78 -35.53 -9.92
CA GLU A 185 36.71 -36.11 -10.89
C GLU A 185 36.46 -35.64 -12.33
N SER A 186 35.28 -35.10 -12.65
CA SER A 186 34.92 -34.73 -14.03
C SER A 186 35.50 -33.40 -14.51
N PHE A 187 36.30 -32.71 -13.69
CA PHE A 187 36.90 -31.42 -14.03
C PHE A 187 38.37 -31.60 -14.43
N ASP A 188 38.71 -31.41 -15.70
CA ASP A 188 40.05 -31.73 -16.23
C ASP A 188 41.14 -30.67 -15.89
N ASN A 189 40.76 -29.42 -15.66
CA ASN A 189 41.69 -28.28 -15.51
C ASN A 189 42.17 -28.00 -14.07
N VAL A 190 42.09 -28.98 -13.18
CA VAL A 190 42.53 -28.83 -11.77
C VAL A 190 44.03 -29.10 -11.67
N LYS A 191 44.82 -28.10 -11.26
CA LYS A 191 46.27 -28.21 -11.06
C LYS A 191 46.62 -29.12 -9.89
N VAL A 192 45.88 -28.98 -8.77
CA VAL A 192 46.12 -29.74 -7.54
C VAL A 192 44.81 -30.20 -6.91
N ARG A 193 44.71 -31.49 -6.59
CA ARG A 193 43.58 -32.05 -5.81
C ARG A 193 44.09 -32.56 -4.46
N ILE A 194 43.48 -32.12 -3.37
CA ILE A 194 43.89 -32.45 -2.00
C ILE A 194 42.74 -33.10 -1.24
N SER A 195 43.00 -34.29 -0.70
CA SER A 195 42.14 -34.96 0.28
C SER A 195 42.63 -34.65 1.69
N VAL A 196 41.74 -34.22 2.58
CA VAL A 196 42.05 -34.09 4.01
C VAL A 196 42.15 -35.47 4.69
N SER A 197 41.39 -36.46 4.21
CA SER A 197 41.41 -37.85 4.70
C SER A 197 42.31 -38.77 3.86
N LYS A 198 42.40 -40.06 4.25
CA LYS A 198 43.12 -41.09 3.47
C LYS A 198 42.50 -41.24 2.08
N ILE A 199 43.34 -41.52 1.08
CA ILE A 199 42.90 -41.71 -0.30
C ILE A 199 42.65 -43.21 -0.53
N SER A 200 41.44 -43.58 -0.97
CA SER A 200 41.09 -44.95 -1.35
C SER A 200 41.98 -45.48 -2.50
N GLU A 201 42.36 -46.77 -2.45
CA GLU A 201 43.20 -47.40 -3.48
C GLU A 201 42.56 -47.27 -4.87
N GLY A 202 43.31 -46.73 -5.84
CA GLY A 202 42.87 -46.60 -7.24
C GLY A 202 42.58 -45.17 -7.73
N ARG A 203 42.45 -44.18 -6.83
CA ARG A 203 42.27 -42.78 -7.23
C ARG A 203 43.59 -42.12 -7.63
N ARG A 204 43.76 -41.82 -8.93
CA ARG A 204 44.95 -41.16 -9.48
C ARG A 204 44.83 -39.63 -9.30
N ASN A 205 45.96 -38.94 -9.13
CA ASN A 205 46.08 -37.46 -9.09
C ASN A 205 45.47 -36.74 -7.88
N TRP A 206 45.33 -37.43 -6.73
CA TRP A 206 45.00 -36.82 -5.44
C TRP A 206 46.22 -36.84 -4.50
N HIS A 207 46.42 -35.75 -3.76
CA HIS A 207 47.42 -35.65 -2.70
C HIS A 207 46.73 -35.69 -1.33
N SER A 208 47.29 -36.43 -0.37
CA SER A 208 46.80 -36.43 1.01
C SER A 208 47.41 -35.27 1.78
N LEU A 209 46.60 -34.45 2.46
CA LEU A 209 47.08 -33.29 3.22
C LEU A 209 48.10 -33.68 4.31
N PRO A 210 47.88 -34.71 5.13
CA PRO A 210 48.92 -35.22 6.04
C PRO A 210 50.22 -35.61 5.32
N GLY A 211 50.11 -36.19 4.11
CA GLY A 211 51.26 -36.54 3.28
C GLY A 211 52.03 -35.32 2.76
N ILE A 212 51.33 -34.23 2.44
CA ILE A 212 51.97 -32.95 2.07
C ILE A 212 52.65 -32.37 3.31
N MET A 213 51.88 -32.15 4.38
CA MET A 213 52.33 -31.45 5.59
C MET A 213 53.45 -32.19 6.33
N GLY A 214 53.46 -33.53 6.32
CA GLY A 214 54.53 -34.33 6.92
C GLY A 214 55.88 -34.25 6.20
N ASN A 215 55.90 -33.78 4.95
CA ASN A 215 57.12 -33.65 4.13
C ASN A 215 57.60 -32.20 3.97
N LEU A 216 56.89 -31.22 4.53
CA LEU A 216 57.25 -29.80 4.42
C LEU A 216 58.15 -29.36 5.57
N PRO A 217 59.27 -28.65 5.30
CA PRO A 217 60.08 -28.07 6.36
C PRO A 217 59.30 -26.96 7.07
N MET A 218 59.22 -27.04 8.39
CA MET A 218 58.46 -26.09 9.25
C MET A 218 59.23 -24.79 9.55
N GLU A 219 60.52 -24.70 9.18
CA GLU A 219 61.40 -23.55 9.45
C GLU A 219 62.10 -23.10 8.14
N ASN A 220 62.28 -21.77 7.96
CA ASN A 220 63.00 -21.13 6.84
C ASN A 220 62.43 -21.31 5.42
N ASN A 221 61.10 -21.25 5.24
CA ASN A 221 60.52 -21.12 3.90
C ASN A 221 60.56 -19.66 3.42
N THR A 222 61.56 -19.30 2.62
CA THR A 222 61.53 -18.05 1.84
C THR A 222 60.44 -18.14 0.78
N PHE A 223 59.26 -17.60 1.09
CA PHE A 223 58.18 -17.47 0.14
C PHE A 223 58.59 -16.50 -0.99
N ALA A 224 58.57 -16.97 -2.24
CA ALA A 224 58.92 -16.15 -3.39
C ALA A 224 57.84 -15.07 -3.61
N PRO A 225 58.22 -13.79 -3.82
CA PRO A 225 57.24 -12.72 -4.06
C PRO A 225 56.37 -13.05 -5.28
N LEU A 226 55.07 -12.78 -5.16
CA LEU A 226 54.13 -12.93 -6.28
C LEU A 226 54.41 -11.84 -7.32
N ASN A 227 54.43 -12.18 -8.61
CA ASN A 227 54.54 -11.19 -9.69
C ASN A 227 53.32 -10.26 -9.65
N ASN A 228 53.56 -8.95 -9.54
CA ASN A 228 52.59 -7.98 -9.05
C ASN A 228 52.19 -6.96 -10.14
N GLU A 229 51.70 -7.42 -11.30
CA GLU A 229 51.59 -6.55 -12.48
C GLU A 229 50.20 -5.94 -12.78
N SER A 230 49.13 -6.18 -12.03
CA SER A 230 47.79 -5.80 -12.55
C SER A 230 46.68 -5.35 -11.59
N ALA A 231 46.80 -5.46 -10.26
CA ALA A 231 45.73 -5.00 -9.35
C ALA A 231 46.29 -4.05 -8.29
N GLU A 232 45.60 -2.93 -8.05
CA GLU A 232 45.87 -2.07 -6.89
C GLU A 232 45.67 -2.89 -5.61
N PRO A 233 46.57 -2.78 -4.61
CA PRO A 233 46.43 -3.49 -3.34
C PRO A 233 45.05 -3.28 -2.71
N GLY A 234 44.41 -4.36 -2.24
CA GLY A 234 43.08 -4.34 -1.64
C GLY A 234 41.94 -4.57 -2.64
N GLN A 235 42.17 -4.43 -3.95
CA GLN A 235 41.15 -4.67 -4.99
C GLN A 235 41.20 -6.09 -5.56
N GLU A 236 42.18 -6.90 -5.16
CA GLU A 236 42.23 -8.30 -5.57
C GLU A 236 41.04 -9.09 -5.04
N LEU A 237 40.55 -10.03 -5.85
CA LEU A 237 39.48 -10.95 -5.48
C LEU A 237 39.99 -11.90 -4.39
N ALA A 238 39.48 -11.74 -3.17
CA ALA A 238 39.90 -12.50 -2.01
C ALA A 238 39.02 -13.73 -1.77
N MET A 239 37.70 -13.61 -2.03
CA MET A 239 36.74 -14.69 -1.78
C MET A 239 35.63 -14.74 -2.82
N ILE A 240 35.13 -15.95 -3.07
CA ILE A 240 33.87 -16.16 -3.79
C ILE A 240 32.95 -16.92 -2.86
N LEU A 241 31.87 -16.28 -2.44
CA LEU A 241 30.83 -16.89 -1.61
C LEU A 241 29.56 -17.08 -2.42
N PHE A 242 28.81 -18.15 -2.15
CA PHE A 242 27.58 -18.42 -2.87
C PHE A 242 26.35 -18.08 -2.05
N THR A 243 25.36 -17.48 -2.69
CA THR A 243 24.05 -17.24 -2.08
C THR A 243 23.35 -18.56 -1.76
N SER A 244 22.45 -18.59 -0.77
CA SER A 244 21.80 -19.82 -0.28
C SER A 244 20.79 -20.47 -1.24
N GLY A 245 20.61 -19.94 -2.46
CA GLY A 245 19.75 -20.53 -3.50
C GLY A 245 18.26 -20.65 -3.14
N THR A 246 17.74 -19.78 -2.27
CA THR A 246 16.34 -19.90 -1.79
C THR A 246 15.30 -19.51 -2.84
N THR A 247 15.69 -18.76 -3.88
CA THR A 247 14.80 -18.25 -4.95
C THR A 247 15.26 -18.55 -6.38
N SER A 248 16.49 -19.01 -6.56
CA SER A 248 17.11 -19.38 -7.85
C SER A 248 18.31 -20.28 -7.58
N LEU A 249 19.01 -20.72 -8.62
CA LEU A 249 20.34 -21.30 -8.43
C LEU A 249 21.25 -20.32 -7.67
N PRO A 250 22.15 -20.82 -6.79
CA PRO A 250 23.13 -20.00 -6.09
C PRO A 250 23.94 -19.10 -7.02
N LYS A 251 24.15 -17.84 -6.62
CA LYS A 251 24.94 -16.86 -7.36
C LYS A 251 26.30 -16.68 -6.69
N GLY A 252 27.37 -16.54 -7.48
CA GLY A 252 28.71 -16.30 -6.96
C GLY A 252 28.92 -14.82 -6.66
N CYS A 253 29.25 -14.49 -5.41
CA CYS A 253 29.55 -13.16 -4.90
C CYS A 253 31.07 -12.97 -4.78
N PRO A 254 31.71 -12.25 -5.72
CA PRO A 254 33.14 -11.98 -5.70
C PRO A 254 33.48 -10.83 -4.73
N HIS A 255 34.06 -11.17 -3.58
CA HIS A 255 34.51 -10.20 -2.57
C HIS A 255 35.99 -9.88 -2.73
N THR A 256 36.29 -8.60 -2.90
CA THR A 256 37.68 -8.10 -2.84
C THR A 256 38.23 -8.13 -1.41
N ALA A 257 39.55 -8.04 -1.25
CA ALA A 257 40.17 -7.87 0.06
C ALA A 257 39.62 -6.64 0.81
N SER A 258 39.36 -5.53 0.10
CA SER A 258 38.72 -4.33 0.66
C SER A 258 37.31 -4.58 1.17
N ASN A 259 36.52 -5.40 0.46
CA ASN A 259 35.18 -5.79 0.91
C ASN A 259 35.23 -6.47 2.27
N ILE A 260 36.09 -7.48 2.39
CA ILE A 260 36.25 -8.24 3.63
C ILE A 260 36.80 -7.34 4.75
N TRP A 261 37.81 -6.52 4.45
CA TRP A 261 38.39 -5.61 5.44
C TRP A 261 37.38 -4.62 6.01
N SER A 262 36.55 -4.06 5.12
CA SER A 262 35.49 -3.11 5.46
C SER A 262 34.41 -3.78 6.31
N ALA A 263 33.92 -4.94 5.86
CA ALA A 263 32.96 -5.77 6.57
C ALA A 263 33.39 -6.15 8.01
N THR A 264 34.68 -6.43 8.19
CA THR A 264 35.23 -6.82 9.50
C THR A 264 35.94 -5.66 10.20
N HIS A 265 35.64 -4.41 9.83
CA HIS A 265 36.12 -3.24 10.55
C HIS A 265 35.42 -3.10 11.89
N ASP A 266 36.16 -2.73 12.94
CA ASP A 266 35.73 -2.89 14.32
C ASP A 266 34.67 -1.86 14.73
N TYR A 267 33.41 -2.19 14.45
CA TYR A 267 32.27 -1.33 14.71
C TYR A 267 31.72 -1.44 16.15
N ASP A 268 32.16 -2.42 16.94
CA ASP A 268 31.86 -2.54 18.39
C ASP A 268 33.05 -3.21 19.13
N PRO A 269 34.16 -2.49 19.34
CA PRO A 269 35.36 -3.01 19.98
C PRO A 269 35.09 -3.64 21.34
N VAL A 270 35.59 -4.87 21.55
CA VAL A 270 35.53 -5.56 22.84
C VAL A 270 36.92 -5.66 23.41
N ALA A 271 37.24 -4.81 24.39
CA ALA A 271 38.51 -4.91 25.09
C ALA A 271 38.65 -6.30 25.76
N ARG A 272 39.88 -6.84 25.76
CA ARG A 272 40.20 -8.06 26.51
C ARG A 272 39.87 -7.86 27.99
N LYS A 273 39.04 -8.73 28.54
CA LYS A 273 38.67 -8.67 29.96
C LYS A 273 39.82 -9.23 30.81
N ASN A 274 40.34 -8.43 31.74
CA ASN A 274 41.44 -8.80 32.64
C ASN A 274 42.70 -9.34 31.91
N GLY A 275 42.95 -8.90 30.67
CA GLY A 275 44.10 -9.36 29.88
C GLY A 275 43.94 -10.75 29.24
N HIS A 276 42.83 -11.46 29.47
CA HIS A 276 42.56 -12.74 28.82
C HIS A 276 42.20 -12.55 27.35
N GLN A 277 42.74 -13.43 26.52
CA GLN A 277 42.44 -13.47 25.09
C GLN A 277 40.96 -13.78 24.86
N ASN A 278 40.32 -13.07 23.93
CA ASN A 278 38.96 -13.38 23.50
C ASN A 278 38.94 -14.70 22.70
N ARG A 279 37.86 -15.47 22.83
CA ARG A 279 37.70 -16.79 22.20
C ARG A 279 36.34 -16.87 21.52
N TRP A 280 36.35 -17.06 20.21
CA TRP A 280 35.17 -17.13 19.34
C TRP A 280 34.83 -18.58 19.05
N LEU A 281 33.69 -19.07 19.53
CA LEU A 281 33.20 -20.38 19.12
C LEU A 281 32.47 -20.27 17.78
N LEU A 282 33.02 -20.91 16.75
CA LEU A 282 32.43 -21.01 15.42
C LEU A 282 31.70 -22.34 15.25
N HIS A 283 30.50 -22.42 15.81
CA HIS A 283 29.60 -23.56 15.62
C HIS A 283 28.63 -23.39 14.44
N THR A 284 28.69 -22.24 13.76
CA THR A 284 27.96 -21.96 12.50
C THR A 284 28.80 -22.39 11.30
N PRO A 285 28.20 -22.74 10.16
CA PRO A 285 28.96 -23.31 9.05
C PRO A 285 29.93 -22.34 8.40
N VAL A 286 31.18 -22.77 8.20
CA VAL A 286 32.32 -21.95 7.74
C VAL A 286 32.27 -21.52 6.26
N TRP A 287 31.40 -22.10 5.45
CA TRP A 287 31.12 -21.65 4.07
C TRP A 287 30.10 -20.50 4.01
N HIS A 288 29.71 -19.92 5.14
CA HIS A 288 28.89 -18.70 5.21
C HIS A 288 29.69 -17.48 5.65
N ILE A 289 29.35 -16.34 5.03
CA ILE A 289 29.93 -15.03 5.37
C ILE A 289 29.82 -14.70 6.86
N PHE A 290 28.78 -15.21 7.54
CA PHE A 290 28.57 -14.98 8.97
C PHE A 290 29.62 -15.67 9.86
N ALA A 291 29.98 -16.93 9.58
CA ALA A 291 31.03 -17.63 10.33
C ALA A 291 32.41 -17.09 9.95
N MET A 292 32.63 -16.87 8.65
CA MET A 292 33.87 -16.34 8.11
C MET A 292 34.18 -14.94 8.65
N GLY A 293 33.21 -14.02 8.62
CA GLY A 293 33.40 -12.65 9.11
C GLY A 293 33.74 -12.61 10.60
N GLN A 294 33.20 -13.53 11.41
CA GLN A 294 33.54 -13.66 12.82
C GLN A 294 34.96 -14.20 13.04
N ALA A 295 35.40 -15.18 12.24
CA ALA A 295 36.77 -15.69 12.30
C ALA A 295 37.78 -14.56 12.01
N ILE A 296 37.55 -13.84 10.92
CA ILE A 296 38.43 -12.76 10.47
C ILE A 296 38.44 -11.59 11.45
N ARG A 297 37.26 -11.17 11.93
CA ARG A 297 37.16 -10.16 12.98
C ARG A 297 37.91 -10.60 14.23
N GLY A 298 37.73 -11.85 14.65
CA GLY A 298 38.43 -12.43 15.80
C GLY A 298 39.95 -12.33 15.64
N TRP A 299 40.50 -12.79 14.52
CA TRP A 299 41.94 -12.77 14.27
C TRP A 299 42.52 -11.35 14.18
N ARG A 300 41.77 -10.40 13.59
CA ARG A 300 42.17 -8.98 13.54
C ARG A 300 42.50 -8.42 14.93
N ASP A 301 41.75 -8.85 15.95
CA ASP A 301 41.92 -8.44 17.34
C ASP A 301 42.82 -9.38 18.18
N GLY A 302 43.45 -10.36 17.52
CA GLY A 302 44.27 -11.38 18.17
C GLY A 302 43.45 -12.37 19.02
N SER A 303 42.20 -12.62 18.67
CA SER A 303 41.35 -13.61 19.35
C SER A 303 41.58 -15.04 18.81
N SER A 304 41.30 -16.05 19.63
CA SER A 304 41.29 -17.45 19.21
C SER A 304 39.96 -17.82 18.57
N VAL A 305 39.99 -18.62 17.50
CA VAL A 305 38.83 -19.27 16.89
C VAL A 305 38.74 -20.71 17.40
N VAL A 306 37.56 -21.12 17.87
CA VAL A 306 37.33 -22.44 18.48
C VAL A 306 36.27 -23.21 17.68
N PHE A 307 36.58 -24.45 17.31
CA PHE A 307 35.63 -25.41 16.75
C PHE A 307 35.33 -26.51 17.77
N ALA A 308 34.06 -26.63 18.16
CA ALA A 308 33.62 -27.70 19.06
C ALA A 308 33.59 -29.07 18.36
N THR A 309 33.15 -29.11 17.11
CA THR A 309 32.95 -30.31 16.28
C THR A 309 32.81 -29.89 14.81
N GLU A 310 32.76 -30.84 13.88
CA GLU A 310 32.65 -30.61 12.43
C GLU A 310 31.33 -29.93 12.01
N LYS A 311 30.24 -30.17 12.75
CA LYS A 311 28.88 -29.69 12.47
C LYS A 311 28.25 -29.22 13.76
N PHE A 312 27.24 -28.34 13.70
CA PHE A 312 26.56 -27.91 14.92
C PHE A 312 26.06 -29.11 15.74
N ASP A 313 26.57 -29.24 16.96
CA ASP A 313 26.15 -30.20 17.97
C ASP A 313 26.04 -29.48 19.31
N VAL A 314 24.86 -29.58 19.92
CA VAL A 314 24.51 -28.83 21.13
C VAL A 314 25.41 -29.24 22.30
N THR A 315 25.66 -30.54 22.46
CA THR A 315 26.47 -31.09 23.55
C THR A 315 27.92 -30.64 23.43
N ALA A 316 28.50 -30.74 22.23
CA ALA A 316 29.86 -30.30 21.95
C ALA A 316 30.00 -28.78 22.14
N SER A 317 29.04 -27.98 21.65
CA SER A 317 29.05 -26.53 21.86
C SER A 317 28.99 -26.16 23.35
N LEU A 318 28.13 -26.81 24.16
CA LEU A 318 28.07 -26.57 25.60
C LEU A 318 29.36 -26.96 26.33
N ARG A 319 29.98 -28.08 25.93
CA ARG A 319 31.28 -28.49 26.46
C ARG A 319 32.36 -27.47 26.12
N ALA A 320 32.40 -26.99 24.87
CA ALA A 320 33.33 -25.96 24.43
C ALA A 320 33.11 -24.64 25.20
N LEU A 321 31.86 -24.16 25.30
CA LEU A 321 31.49 -22.94 26.02
C LEU A 321 32.04 -22.95 27.47
N ARG A 322 31.95 -24.09 28.15
CA ARG A 322 32.43 -24.27 29.52
C ARG A 322 33.94 -24.50 29.61
N GLN A 323 34.48 -25.45 28.85
CA GLN A 323 35.87 -25.90 28.99
C GLN A 323 36.87 -24.91 28.39
N GLU A 324 36.49 -24.23 27.30
CA GLU A 324 37.36 -23.29 26.60
C GLU A 324 37.12 -21.84 27.01
N ASN A 325 36.30 -21.58 28.04
CA ASN A 325 35.96 -20.23 28.51
C ASN A 325 35.60 -19.28 27.35
N ILE A 326 34.70 -19.73 26.48
CA ILE A 326 34.32 -18.98 25.28
C ILE A 326 33.72 -17.64 25.68
N THR A 327 34.20 -16.57 25.04
CA THR A 327 33.74 -15.20 25.33
C THR A 327 32.79 -14.67 24.26
N HIS A 328 32.91 -15.15 23.02
CA HIS A 328 32.11 -14.70 21.88
C HIS A 328 31.46 -15.86 21.14
N ILE A 329 30.18 -15.70 20.79
CA ILE A 329 29.48 -16.61 19.87
C ILE A 329 28.67 -15.83 18.86
N GLY A 330 28.59 -16.38 17.65
CA GLY A 330 27.55 -16.04 16.68
C GLY A 330 26.41 -17.03 16.78
N ALA A 331 25.17 -16.55 16.90
CA ALA A 331 24.02 -17.44 16.99
C ALA A 331 22.82 -16.88 16.21
N VAL A 332 22.04 -17.80 15.64
CA VAL A 332 20.63 -17.53 15.32
C VAL A 332 19.79 -17.82 16.57
N PRO A 333 18.61 -17.20 16.76
CA PRO A 333 17.77 -17.44 17.94
C PRO A 333 17.49 -18.92 18.25
N LEU A 334 17.21 -19.73 17.23
CA LEU A 334 16.98 -21.17 17.39
C LEU A 334 18.18 -21.89 18.01
N LEU A 335 19.38 -21.49 17.63
CA LEU A 335 20.62 -22.07 18.15
C LEU A 335 20.79 -21.75 19.63
N ALA A 336 20.58 -20.47 20.02
CA ALA A 336 20.65 -20.06 21.42
C ALA A 336 19.63 -20.80 22.29
N LYS A 337 18.39 -20.95 21.81
CA LYS A 337 17.32 -21.71 22.47
C LYS A 337 17.68 -23.19 22.63
N ALA A 338 18.27 -23.81 21.59
CA ALA A 338 18.72 -25.20 21.63
C ALA A 338 19.81 -25.45 22.68
N LEU A 339 20.76 -24.52 22.85
CA LEU A 339 21.81 -24.61 23.88
C LEU A 339 21.22 -24.65 25.30
N VAL A 340 20.26 -23.76 25.59
CA VAL A 340 19.66 -23.64 26.92
C VAL A 340 18.70 -24.80 27.23
N ALA A 341 17.95 -25.28 26.22
CA ALA A 341 16.98 -26.37 26.41
C ALA A 341 17.63 -27.75 26.62
N HIS A 342 18.94 -27.87 26.41
CA HIS A 342 19.64 -29.14 26.51
C HIS A 342 19.79 -29.60 27.97
N PRO A 343 19.59 -30.89 28.29
CA PRO A 343 19.73 -31.40 29.67
C PRO A 343 21.11 -31.18 30.29
N GLU A 344 22.18 -31.16 29.48
CA GLU A 344 23.55 -30.87 29.94
C GLU A 344 23.88 -29.37 30.06
N PHE A 345 22.89 -28.47 29.97
CA PHE A 345 23.14 -27.03 30.10
C PHE A 345 23.74 -26.71 31.49
N PRO A 346 24.98 -26.16 31.56
CA PRO A 346 25.70 -26.03 32.83
C PRO A 346 25.20 -24.88 33.72
N GLY A 347 24.14 -24.17 33.29
CA GLY A 347 23.66 -22.94 33.90
C GLY A 347 24.50 -21.72 33.47
N LYS A 348 23.86 -20.55 33.40
CA LYS A 348 24.48 -19.30 32.91
C LYS A 348 25.73 -18.86 33.66
N ASN A 349 25.77 -19.10 34.98
CA ASN A 349 26.88 -18.69 35.85
C ASN A 349 28.16 -19.53 35.61
N SER A 350 28.04 -20.64 34.89
CA SER A 350 29.16 -21.52 34.52
C SER A 350 29.78 -21.15 33.17
N LEU A 351 29.29 -20.09 32.51
CA LEU A 351 29.73 -19.63 31.19
C LEU A 351 30.53 -18.33 31.30
N SER A 352 31.47 -18.12 30.38
CA SER A 352 32.31 -16.91 30.28
C SER A 352 31.88 -15.95 29.16
N LEU A 353 30.64 -16.09 28.69
CA LEU A 353 30.13 -15.33 27.53
C LEU A 353 30.04 -13.84 27.85
N SER A 354 30.81 -13.03 27.12
CA SER A 354 30.69 -11.57 27.15
C SER A 354 29.81 -11.07 26.02
N TYR A 355 29.84 -11.74 24.87
CA TYR A 355 29.26 -11.21 23.65
C TYR A 355 28.54 -12.25 22.80
N VAL A 356 27.32 -11.91 22.36
CA VAL A 356 26.55 -12.69 21.40
C VAL A 356 26.20 -11.82 20.20
N THR A 357 26.72 -12.19 19.03
CA THR A 357 26.28 -11.59 17.76
C THR A 357 25.10 -12.40 17.23
N MET A 358 23.95 -11.75 17.11
CA MET A 358 22.76 -12.34 16.48
C MET A 358 22.55 -11.79 15.08
N GLY A 359 22.22 -12.68 14.13
CA GLY A 359 22.01 -12.28 12.74
C GLY A 359 21.47 -13.43 11.89
N GLY A 360 21.33 -13.18 10.58
CA GLY A 360 20.89 -14.19 9.61
C GLY A 360 19.38 -14.50 9.60
N THR A 361 18.62 -13.92 10.55
CA THR A 361 17.15 -13.94 10.63
C THR A 361 16.66 -12.69 11.40
N LEU A 362 15.34 -12.49 11.46
CA LEU A 362 14.73 -11.46 12.31
C LEU A 362 15.04 -11.74 13.79
N ILE A 363 15.48 -10.72 14.51
CA ILE A 363 15.84 -10.79 15.94
C ILE A 363 14.79 -10.04 16.76
N LYS A 364 14.28 -10.69 17.81
CA LYS A 364 13.25 -10.14 18.70
C LYS A 364 13.82 -9.70 20.05
N ASP A 365 13.07 -8.87 20.76
CA ASP A 365 13.39 -8.48 22.15
C ASP A 365 13.54 -9.72 23.05
N GLU A 366 12.64 -10.69 22.89
CA GLU A 366 12.69 -11.96 23.63
C GLU A 366 13.98 -12.74 23.39
N ASP A 367 14.56 -12.71 22.18
CA ASP A 367 15.77 -13.46 21.87
C ASP A 367 16.99 -12.80 22.54
N VAL A 368 17.03 -11.47 22.56
CA VAL A 368 18.04 -10.68 23.28
C VAL A 368 17.94 -10.93 24.78
N ARG A 369 16.74 -10.80 25.36
CA ARG A 369 16.51 -11.07 26.78
C ARG A 369 16.84 -12.52 27.12
N PHE A 370 16.43 -13.48 26.30
CA PHE A 370 16.71 -14.90 26.49
C PHE A 370 18.21 -15.16 26.58
N CYS A 371 19.01 -14.63 25.66
CA CYS A 371 20.46 -14.79 25.69
C CYS A 371 21.07 -14.17 26.96
N LYS A 372 20.66 -12.96 27.34
CA LYS A 372 21.14 -12.32 28.59
C LYS A 372 20.76 -13.10 29.84
N GLU A 373 19.50 -13.55 29.92
CA GLU A 373 18.94 -14.19 31.11
C GLU A 373 19.39 -15.64 31.27
N HIS A 374 19.55 -16.39 30.18
CA HIS A 374 19.77 -17.82 30.20
C HIS A 374 21.19 -18.21 29.77
N LEU A 375 21.81 -17.50 28.82
CA LEU A 375 23.23 -17.73 28.46
C LEU A 375 24.18 -16.87 29.29
N GLY A 376 23.68 -15.85 30.00
CA GLY A 376 24.49 -15.00 30.88
C GLY A 376 25.38 -14.01 30.13
N SER A 377 25.13 -13.77 28.85
CA SER A 377 25.91 -12.85 28.03
C SER A 377 25.79 -11.39 28.51
N GLU A 378 26.90 -10.68 28.62
CA GLU A 378 26.91 -9.26 29.02
C GLU A 378 26.27 -8.35 27.95
N ALA A 379 26.59 -8.59 26.68
CA ALA A 379 26.05 -7.86 25.55
C ALA A 379 25.56 -8.81 24.45
N VAL A 380 24.46 -8.40 23.81
CA VAL A 380 23.88 -9.08 22.67
C VAL A 380 23.57 -8.02 21.64
N ILE A 381 24.15 -8.14 20.45
CA ILE A 381 23.93 -7.18 19.37
C ILE A 381 23.33 -7.88 18.15
N GLN A 382 22.51 -7.14 17.41
CA GLN A 382 22.01 -7.57 16.12
C GLN A 382 22.89 -7.03 14.99
N GLY A 383 23.21 -7.88 14.02
CA GLY A 383 23.86 -7.48 12.77
C GLY A 383 23.01 -7.86 11.56
N PHE A 384 22.90 -6.94 10.61
CA PHE A 384 22.26 -7.19 9.31
C PHE A 384 23.27 -7.14 8.16
N GLY A 385 23.16 -8.15 7.32
CA GLY A 385 24.00 -8.38 6.15
C GLY A 385 23.47 -9.54 5.32
N MET A 386 24.01 -9.66 4.11
CA MET A 386 23.71 -10.69 3.12
C MET A 386 25.00 -11.19 2.46
N THR A 387 24.93 -12.09 1.48
CA THR A 387 26.17 -12.63 0.89
C THR A 387 26.88 -11.56 0.05
N GLU A 388 26.12 -10.61 -0.47
CA GLU A 388 26.50 -9.50 -1.35
C GLU A 388 27.15 -8.33 -0.59
N GLY A 389 26.91 -8.25 0.72
CA GLY A 389 27.60 -7.35 1.63
C GLY A 389 27.28 -7.78 3.05
N SER A 390 28.25 -7.94 3.94
CA SER A 390 27.94 -8.33 5.32
C SER A 390 29.05 -8.02 6.30
N PRO A 391 28.71 -7.52 7.50
CA PRO A 391 27.50 -6.73 7.84
C PRO A 391 27.59 -5.28 7.32
N MET A 392 26.44 -4.63 7.11
CA MET A 392 26.35 -3.20 6.76
C MET A 392 25.70 -2.37 7.86
N VAL A 393 24.94 -3.02 8.74
CA VAL A 393 24.14 -2.37 9.78
C VAL A 393 24.25 -3.18 11.06
N SER A 394 24.54 -2.50 12.17
CA SER A 394 24.53 -3.12 13.49
C SER A 394 24.34 -2.08 14.59
N TRP A 395 24.21 -2.56 15.82
CA TRP A 395 24.23 -1.74 17.01
C TRP A 395 25.59 -1.81 17.69
N ARG A 396 26.03 -0.69 18.26
CA ARG A 396 27.05 -0.72 19.32
C ARG A 396 26.41 -1.12 20.64
N ARG A 397 27.13 -1.88 21.47
CA ARG A 397 26.58 -2.34 22.76
C ARG A 397 26.23 -1.20 23.72
N ASP A 398 26.92 -0.06 23.57
CA ASP A 398 26.83 1.13 24.41
C ASP A 398 25.89 2.20 23.82
N ASP A 399 25.18 1.89 22.73
CA ASP A 399 24.26 2.82 22.10
C ASP A 399 23.08 3.13 23.04
N THR A 400 22.82 4.42 23.25
CA THR A 400 21.80 4.92 24.20
C THR A 400 20.38 4.60 23.78
N MET A 401 20.15 4.25 22.50
CA MET A 401 18.83 3.86 21.99
C MET A 401 18.46 2.42 22.36
N LEU A 402 19.43 1.58 22.75
CA LEU A 402 19.18 0.22 23.19
C LEU A 402 18.54 0.20 24.58
N LYS A 403 17.26 -0.17 24.66
CA LYS A 403 16.56 -0.38 25.94
C LYS A 403 16.74 -1.83 26.37
N ASN A 404 17.40 -2.04 27.51
CA ASN A 404 17.80 -3.38 27.98
C ASN A 404 18.64 -4.18 26.95
N GLY A 405 19.34 -3.49 26.04
CA GLY A 405 20.11 -4.09 24.95
C GLY A 405 19.31 -4.45 23.70
N TYR A 406 18.05 -4.02 23.59
CA TYR A 406 17.23 -4.24 22.41
C TYR A 406 16.67 -2.93 21.85
N HIS A 407 16.48 -2.91 20.53
CA HIS A 407 15.73 -1.90 19.80
C HIS A 407 14.98 -2.60 18.66
N ILE A 408 13.78 -2.10 18.32
CA ILE A 408 12.95 -2.70 17.26
C ILE A 408 13.54 -2.50 15.85
N GLY A 409 14.29 -1.41 15.67
CA GLY A 409 15.13 -1.18 14.49
C GLY A 409 16.39 -2.04 14.49
N VAL A 410 16.84 -2.41 13.30
CA VAL A 410 17.93 -3.35 13.02
C VAL A 410 19.31 -2.80 13.41
N GLY A 411 19.50 -1.49 13.31
CA GLY A 411 20.75 -0.83 13.68
C GLY A 411 21.03 0.44 12.89
N LYS A 412 22.25 0.94 13.05
CA LYS A 412 22.81 2.08 12.32
C LYS A 412 23.81 1.61 11.28
N VAL A 413 24.01 2.40 10.23
CA VAL A 413 24.98 2.09 9.16
C VAL A 413 26.41 1.97 9.72
N LEU A 414 27.11 0.92 9.31
CA LEU A 414 28.48 0.64 9.72
C LEU A 414 29.50 1.45 8.91
N PRO A 415 30.73 1.67 9.44
CA PRO A 415 31.81 2.28 8.67
C PRO A 415 32.03 1.57 7.31
N GLY A 416 32.28 2.35 6.27
CA GLY A 416 32.47 1.86 4.91
C GLY A 416 31.17 1.48 4.17
N ALA A 417 30.05 1.29 4.86
CA ALA A 417 28.76 0.96 4.25
C ALA A 417 27.91 2.20 3.95
N ARG A 418 26.94 2.06 3.06
CA ARG A 418 25.98 3.10 2.67
C ARG A 418 24.59 2.49 2.51
N LEU A 419 23.56 3.22 2.91
CA LEU A 419 22.16 2.81 2.83
C LEU A 419 21.35 3.89 2.15
N LYS A 420 20.34 3.46 1.39
CA LYS A 420 19.36 4.34 0.76
C LYS A 420 18.02 3.64 0.64
N ILE A 421 16.92 4.33 0.99
CA ILE A 421 15.56 3.82 0.79
C ILE A 421 14.99 4.48 -0.47
N CYS A 422 14.76 3.69 -1.51
CA CYS A 422 14.20 4.17 -2.78
C CYS A 422 12.73 3.80 -2.93
N SER A 423 11.99 4.53 -3.77
CA SER A 423 10.72 4.00 -4.26
C SER A 423 10.98 2.70 -5.02
N PRO A 424 10.11 1.67 -4.92
CA PRO A 424 10.29 0.44 -5.68
C PRO A 424 10.48 0.70 -7.17
N LYS A 425 11.41 0.00 -7.81
CA LYS A 425 11.77 0.17 -9.23
C LYS A 425 12.30 1.57 -9.60
N SER A 426 12.78 2.32 -8.62
CA SER A 426 13.38 3.64 -8.80
C SER A 426 14.70 3.71 -8.06
N HIS A 427 15.60 4.60 -8.48
CA HIS A 427 16.85 4.91 -7.77
C HIS A 427 16.76 6.24 -6.99
N VAL A 428 15.56 6.82 -6.92
CA VAL A 428 15.31 8.08 -6.22
C VAL A 428 15.05 7.82 -4.74
N PRO A 429 15.81 8.45 -3.83
CA PRO A 429 15.62 8.29 -2.40
C PRO A 429 14.26 8.89 -1.97
N LEU A 430 13.54 8.11 -1.19
CA LEU A 430 12.39 8.57 -0.40
C LEU A 430 12.86 9.47 0.75
N ASN A 431 11.91 10.05 1.46
CA ASN A 431 12.18 10.84 2.67
C ASN A 431 12.27 9.92 3.89
N LYS A 432 13.02 10.32 4.91
CA LYS A 432 13.06 9.60 6.19
C LYS A 432 11.65 9.43 6.75
N GLY A 433 11.33 8.22 7.21
CA GLY A 433 10.00 7.81 7.66
C GLY A 433 9.09 7.22 6.56
N GLU A 434 9.49 7.27 5.30
CA GLU A 434 8.78 6.61 4.20
C GLU A 434 9.33 5.19 3.97
N THR A 435 8.44 4.23 3.73
CA THR A 435 8.82 2.83 3.45
C THR A 435 9.10 2.63 1.97
N GLY A 436 10.22 2.00 1.64
CA GLY A 436 10.64 1.71 0.27
C GLY A 436 11.60 0.52 0.17
N GLU A 437 12.34 0.45 -0.93
CA GLU A 437 13.33 -0.59 -1.22
C GLU A 437 14.71 -0.21 -0.72
N LEU A 438 15.33 -1.11 0.05
CA LEU A 438 16.66 -0.92 0.60
C LEU A 438 17.71 -1.13 -0.51
N HIS A 439 18.46 -0.08 -0.80
CA HIS A 439 19.65 -0.14 -1.62
C HIS A 439 20.87 0.00 -0.70
N ILE A 440 21.86 -0.86 -0.88
CA ILE A 440 23.09 -0.87 -0.10
C ILE A 440 24.29 -0.56 -1.01
N GLY A 441 25.30 0.08 -0.46
CA GLY A 441 26.53 0.37 -1.20
C GLY A 441 27.70 0.56 -0.26
N GLY A 442 28.81 1.05 -0.82
CA GLY A 442 30.04 1.29 -0.08
C GLY A 442 31.02 0.13 -0.15
N SER A 443 32.13 0.25 0.56
CA SER A 443 33.30 -0.61 0.41
C SER A 443 33.10 -2.03 0.92
N SER A 444 32.06 -2.32 1.70
CA SER A 444 31.73 -3.69 2.18
C SER A 444 30.82 -4.48 1.22
N VAL A 445 30.43 -3.91 0.08
CA VAL A 445 29.46 -4.48 -0.87
C VAL A 445 30.18 -4.88 -2.17
N ILE A 446 29.81 -6.02 -2.74
CA ILE A 446 30.34 -6.48 -4.04
C ILE A 446 29.90 -5.57 -5.19
N ASP A 447 30.67 -5.56 -6.26
CA ASP A 447 30.38 -4.74 -7.46
C ASP A 447 29.43 -5.40 -8.46
N GLY A 448 29.17 -6.70 -8.30
CA GLY A 448 28.35 -7.51 -9.20
C GLY A 448 28.52 -9.00 -8.91
N TYR A 449 27.60 -9.83 -9.38
CA TYR A 449 27.78 -11.28 -9.35
C TYR A 449 28.76 -11.76 -10.44
N LEU A 450 29.33 -12.96 -10.25
CA LEU A 450 30.13 -13.61 -11.29
C LEU A 450 29.35 -13.76 -12.61
N ASN A 451 30.08 -13.66 -13.73
CA ASN A 451 29.57 -13.76 -15.10
C ASN A 451 28.49 -12.71 -15.46
N GLY A 452 28.35 -11.64 -14.67
CA GLY A 452 27.37 -10.57 -14.94
C GLY A 452 25.91 -11.01 -14.82
N ILE A 453 25.66 -12.14 -14.14
CA ILE A 453 24.29 -12.59 -13.86
C ILE A 453 23.60 -11.53 -13.02
N ASP A 454 22.34 -11.20 -13.34
CA ASP A 454 21.53 -10.25 -12.56
C ASP A 454 22.20 -8.87 -12.41
N SER A 455 22.85 -8.41 -13.49
CA SER A 455 23.52 -7.11 -13.56
C SER A 455 22.60 -5.93 -13.28
N GLU A 456 21.30 -6.09 -13.54
CA GLU A 456 20.23 -5.14 -13.26
C GLU A 456 20.03 -4.85 -11.77
N SER A 457 20.47 -5.76 -10.89
CA SER A 457 20.45 -5.55 -9.44
C SER A 457 21.56 -4.59 -8.96
N PHE A 458 22.44 -4.14 -9.85
CA PHE A 458 23.53 -3.21 -9.53
C PHE A 458 23.42 -1.95 -10.39
N TYR A 459 23.66 -0.78 -9.78
CA TYR A 459 23.73 0.48 -10.52
C TYR A 459 24.77 1.41 -9.91
N THR A 460 25.11 2.48 -10.64
CA THR A 460 26.02 3.53 -10.16
C THR A 460 25.32 4.88 -10.26
N ASP A 461 25.45 5.70 -9.22
CA ASP A 461 25.01 7.11 -9.23
C ASP A 461 26.16 8.05 -8.82
N GLY A 462 25.84 9.33 -8.58
CA GLY A 462 26.85 10.35 -8.19
C GLY A 462 27.54 10.09 -6.85
N VAL A 463 27.05 9.16 -6.02
CA VAL A 463 27.63 8.78 -4.73
C VAL A 463 28.50 7.53 -4.86
N GLY A 464 28.10 6.56 -5.68
CA GLY A 464 28.89 5.36 -5.96
C GLY A 464 28.06 4.20 -6.50
N LYS A 465 28.58 2.98 -6.35
CA LYS A 465 27.89 1.74 -6.70
C LYS A 465 26.90 1.33 -5.63
N TRP A 466 25.77 0.80 -6.08
CA TRP A 466 24.65 0.36 -5.26
C TRP A 466 24.17 -1.01 -5.71
N PHE A 467 23.73 -1.80 -4.74
CA PHE A 467 23.07 -3.08 -4.91
C PHE A 467 21.63 -2.98 -4.39
N ILE A 468 20.69 -3.41 -5.22
CA ILE A 468 19.25 -3.45 -4.93
C ILE A 468 18.96 -4.75 -4.18
N THR A 469 18.59 -4.65 -2.91
CA THR A 469 18.49 -5.84 -2.03
C THR A 469 17.19 -6.64 -2.24
N GLY A 470 16.13 -5.99 -2.74
CA GLY A 470 14.77 -6.50 -2.72
C GLY A 470 14.11 -6.51 -1.33
N ASP A 471 14.78 -5.97 -0.30
CA ASP A 471 14.24 -5.86 1.05
C ASP A 471 13.41 -4.56 1.20
N GLN A 472 12.20 -4.67 1.77
CA GLN A 472 11.38 -3.53 2.14
C GLN A 472 11.84 -2.97 3.47
N ALA A 473 12.19 -1.68 3.50
CA ALA A 473 12.74 -1.03 4.68
C ALA A 473 12.35 0.45 4.78
N MET A 474 12.64 1.02 5.95
CA MET A 474 12.46 2.44 6.26
C MET A 474 13.66 2.90 7.10
N ILE A 475 14.10 4.14 6.89
CA ILE A 475 15.06 4.81 7.77
C ILE A 475 14.31 5.94 8.49
N ASP A 476 14.38 5.97 9.81
CA ASP A 476 13.74 7.02 10.60
C ASP A 476 14.60 8.29 10.70
N ARG A 477 14.14 9.25 11.51
CA ARG A 477 14.84 10.52 11.71
C ARG A 477 16.19 10.36 12.42
N ASP A 478 16.36 9.30 13.20
CA ASP A 478 17.55 8.99 13.99
C ASP A 478 18.54 8.06 13.25
N ASP A 479 18.37 7.91 11.93
CA ASP A 479 19.19 7.06 11.05
C ASP A 479 19.14 5.56 11.41
N ILE A 480 18.04 5.14 12.03
CA ILE A 480 17.82 3.74 12.38
C ILE A 480 17.12 3.04 11.21
N LEU A 481 17.70 1.91 10.77
CA LEU A 481 17.11 1.07 9.73
C LEU A 481 16.06 0.12 10.33
N TYR A 482 14.88 0.06 9.73
CA TYR A 482 13.84 -0.93 10.00
C TYR A 482 13.61 -1.77 8.77
N ILE A 483 13.62 -3.10 8.91
CA ILE A 483 13.36 -4.04 7.81
C ILE A 483 12.00 -4.68 8.03
N SER A 484 11.10 -4.44 7.09
CA SER A 484 9.73 -4.93 7.14
C SER A 484 9.57 -6.29 6.47
N GLY A 485 10.44 -6.68 5.53
CA GLY A 485 10.37 -7.96 4.83
C GLY A 485 11.04 -7.92 3.46
N ARG A 486 10.69 -8.84 2.57
CA ARG A 486 11.20 -8.90 1.18
C ARG A 486 10.09 -8.66 0.18
N TYR A 487 10.29 -7.78 -0.80
CA TYR A 487 9.29 -7.48 -1.83
C TYR A 487 8.81 -8.72 -2.59
N LYS A 488 9.65 -9.75 -2.75
CA LYS A 488 9.29 -11.02 -3.39
C LYS A 488 8.61 -12.05 -2.49
N ASP A 489 8.82 -11.95 -1.17
CA ASP A 489 8.19 -12.83 -0.17
C ASP A 489 6.89 -12.22 0.34
N ILE A 490 6.63 -10.96 0.00
CA ILE A 490 5.34 -10.33 0.18
C ILE A 490 4.30 -11.18 -0.55
N ILE A 491 3.32 -11.65 0.21
CA ILE A 491 2.15 -12.32 -0.31
C ILE A 491 1.25 -11.22 -0.84
N ILE A 492 1.06 -11.20 -2.15
CA ILE A 492 0.24 -10.18 -2.80
C ILE A 492 -1.20 -10.68 -2.87
N ARG A 493 -2.00 -10.32 -1.85
CA ARG A 493 -3.40 -10.72 -1.72
C ARG A 493 -4.32 -9.56 -2.11
N GLY A 494 -5.03 -9.69 -3.23
CA GLY A 494 -5.96 -8.65 -3.71
C GLY A 494 -5.27 -7.32 -4.01
N GLY A 495 -3.98 -7.35 -4.39
CA GLY A 495 -3.15 -6.14 -4.59
C GLY A 495 -2.53 -5.58 -3.31
N GLU A 496 -2.85 -6.13 -2.14
CA GLU A 496 -2.20 -5.76 -0.87
C GLU A 496 -0.97 -6.61 -0.58
N ASN A 497 0.07 -5.93 -0.11
CA ASN A 497 1.34 -6.54 0.24
C ASN A 497 1.32 -7.06 1.69
N LEU A 498 1.08 -8.36 1.87
CA LEU A 498 1.14 -9.01 3.17
C LEU A 498 2.56 -9.51 3.44
N VAL A 499 3.15 -9.03 4.53
CA VAL A 499 4.45 -9.49 4.99
C VAL A 499 4.26 -10.78 5.82
N PRO A 500 4.74 -11.96 5.36
CA PRO A 500 4.53 -13.22 6.07
C PRO A 500 5.17 -13.24 7.45
N SER A 501 6.32 -12.59 7.61
CA SER A 501 7.07 -12.56 8.87
C SER A 501 6.31 -11.86 10.00
N LYS A 502 5.37 -10.94 9.69
CA LYS A 502 4.48 -10.37 10.71
C LYS A 502 3.53 -11.43 11.27
N ILE A 503 2.96 -12.27 10.41
CA ILE A 503 2.05 -13.36 10.81
C ILE A 503 2.81 -14.41 11.61
N GLU A 504 4.00 -14.79 11.14
CA GLU A 504 4.90 -15.69 11.85
C GLU A 504 5.25 -15.14 13.24
N TYR A 505 5.55 -13.84 13.34
CA TYR A 505 5.83 -13.17 14.61
C TYR A 505 4.63 -13.22 15.56
N CYS A 506 3.43 -12.95 15.07
CA CYS A 506 2.21 -12.94 15.87
C CYS A 506 1.83 -14.35 16.39
N LEU A 507 2.00 -15.39 15.57
CA LEU A 507 1.76 -16.77 16.01
C LEU A 507 2.72 -17.22 17.12
N GLN A 508 3.91 -16.62 17.21
CA GLN A 508 4.86 -16.92 18.27
C GLN A 508 4.40 -16.43 19.65
N ASP A 509 3.48 -15.48 19.75
CA ASP A 509 2.87 -15.07 21.04
C ASP A 509 2.04 -16.22 21.68
N LEU A 510 1.76 -17.29 20.92
CA LEU A 510 1.10 -18.52 21.38
C LEU A 510 2.06 -19.71 21.49
N ASP A 511 3.37 -19.47 21.50
CA ASP A 511 4.44 -20.48 21.42
C ASP A 511 4.36 -21.34 20.13
N ILE A 512 3.79 -20.80 19.05
CA ILE A 512 3.63 -21.51 17.78
C ILE A 512 4.71 -21.07 16.80
N THR A 513 5.57 -22.01 16.40
CA THR A 513 6.50 -21.81 15.29
C THR A 513 5.81 -22.18 13.97
N ALA A 514 5.58 -21.18 13.12
CA ALA A 514 4.93 -21.33 11.83
C ALA A 514 5.84 -20.86 10.69
N GLN A 515 5.57 -21.35 9.48
CA GLN A 515 6.04 -20.74 8.24
C GLN A 515 4.86 -20.29 7.42
N VAL A 516 4.85 -19.01 7.07
CA VAL A 516 3.76 -18.42 6.29
C VAL A 516 4.26 -18.21 4.87
N ILE A 517 3.47 -18.72 3.93
CA ILE A 517 3.71 -18.65 2.49
C ILE A 517 2.42 -18.25 1.77
N GLY A 518 2.57 -17.56 0.64
CA GLY A 518 1.45 -17.29 -0.25
C GLY A 518 1.23 -18.49 -1.15
N ILE A 519 0.01 -19.01 -1.19
CA ILE A 519 -0.40 -20.00 -2.20
C ILE A 519 -1.20 -19.30 -3.28
N GLU A 520 -1.17 -19.84 -4.51
CA GLU A 520 -1.93 -19.28 -5.62
C GLU A 520 -3.43 -19.38 -5.33
N ASP A 521 -4.13 -18.26 -5.44
CA ASP A 521 -5.58 -18.18 -5.37
C ASP A 521 -6.09 -17.53 -6.65
N SER A 522 -7.06 -18.16 -7.29
CA SER A 522 -7.58 -17.72 -8.59
C SER A 522 -8.25 -16.33 -8.56
N ILE A 523 -8.54 -15.80 -7.36
CA ILE A 523 -9.30 -14.57 -7.16
C ILE A 523 -8.43 -13.52 -6.45
N ALA A 524 -7.79 -13.89 -5.33
CA ALA A 524 -6.95 -12.99 -4.54
C ALA A 524 -5.49 -12.91 -5.03
N GLY A 525 -5.11 -13.66 -6.07
CA GLY A 525 -3.73 -13.77 -6.55
C GLY A 525 -2.92 -14.72 -5.65
N GLU A 526 -2.61 -14.28 -4.43
CA GLU A 526 -2.04 -15.13 -3.40
C GLU A 526 -2.78 -15.02 -2.08
N VAL A 527 -2.87 -16.11 -1.32
CA VAL A 527 -3.44 -16.12 0.04
C VAL A 527 -2.48 -16.73 1.06
N PRO A 528 -2.38 -16.18 2.29
CA PRO A 528 -1.41 -16.65 3.27
C PRO A 528 -1.86 -17.95 3.92
N VAL A 529 -1.01 -18.97 3.84
CA VAL A 529 -1.17 -20.25 4.55
C VAL A 529 -0.06 -20.40 5.57
N ALA A 530 -0.43 -20.72 6.81
CA ALA A 530 0.54 -21.07 7.85
C ALA A 530 0.75 -22.59 7.86
N VAL A 531 2.01 -23.00 7.75
CA VAL A 531 2.44 -24.39 7.92
C VAL A 531 3.07 -24.53 9.30
N LEU A 532 2.48 -25.40 10.12
CA LEU A 532 2.94 -25.71 11.48
C LEU A 532 3.69 -27.05 11.51
N GLN A 533 4.57 -27.22 12.48
CA GLN A 533 5.19 -28.53 12.70
C GLN A 533 4.17 -29.56 13.20
N SER A 534 3.29 -29.15 14.13
CA SER A 534 2.14 -29.92 14.61
C SER A 534 1.09 -28.99 15.22
N PHE A 535 -0.14 -29.45 15.44
CA PHE A 535 -1.14 -28.65 16.16
C PHE A 535 -0.85 -28.61 17.66
N PRO A 536 -0.89 -27.42 18.30
CA PRO A 536 -0.82 -27.32 19.76
C PRO A 536 -2.06 -27.98 20.40
N ARG A 537 -1.89 -28.64 21.56
CA ARG A 537 -3.00 -29.30 22.26
C ARG A 537 -4.05 -28.33 22.81
N GLU A 538 -3.65 -27.10 23.15
CA GLU A 538 -4.51 -26.12 23.84
C GLU A 538 -4.91 -24.92 22.99
N VAL A 539 -4.43 -24.81 21.75
CA VAL A 539 -4.69 -23.66 20.88
C VAL A 539 -5.41 -24.12 19.60
N THR A 540 -6.62 -23.61 19.41
CA THR A 540 -7.44 -23.87 18.23
C THR A 540 -7.05 -22.97 17.05
N LYS A 541 -7.36 -23.41 15.81
CA LYS A 541 -7.23 -22.58 14.59
C LYS A 541 -7.92 -21.22 14.74
N ALA A 542 -9.12 -21.21 15.35
CA ALA A 542 -9.88 -19.98 15.58
C ALA A 542 -9.15 -19.00 16.51
N GLN A 543 -8.47 -19.48 17.56
CA GLN A 543 -7.69 -18.64 18.46
C GLN A 543 -6.44 -18.06 17.76
N MET A 544 -5.75 -18.85 16.94
CA MET A 544 -4.63 -18.37 16.12
C MET A 544 -5.07 -17.27 15.15
N THR A 545 -6.14 -17.52 14.37
CA THR A 545 -6.68 -16.53 13.43
C THR A 545 -7.17 -15.27 14.14
N LYS A 546 -7.86 -15.42 15.29
CA LYS A 546 -8.32 -14.29 16.10
C LYS A 546 -7.14 -13.44 16.59
N LEU A 547 -6.07 -14.05 17.10
CA LEU A 547 -4.89 -13.32 17.55
C LEU A 547 -4.22 -12.56 16.40
N ILE A 548 -4.06 -13.20 15.23
CA ILE A 548 -3.51 -12.56 14.04
C ILE A 548 -4.34 -11.34 13.64
N ILE A 549 -5.67 -11.48 13.60
CA ILE A 549 -6.58 -10.38 13.26
C ILE A 549 -6.52 -9.27 14.31
N GLN A 550 -6.45 -9.61 15.60
CA GLN A 550 -6.36 -8.64 16.69
C GLN A 550 -5.05 -7.84 16.68
N ASN A 551 -3.91 -8.50 16.46
CA ASN A 551 -2.59 -7.87 16.59
C ASN A 551 -2.10 -7.23 15.28
N LEU A 552 -2.44 -7.80 14.13
CA LEU A 552 -1.93 -7.36 12.82
C LEU A 552 -3.03 -6.74 11.94
N GLY A 553 -4.29 -6.95 12.30
CA GLY A 553 -5.44 -6.53 11.52
C GLY A 553 -5.98 -7.64 10.59
N PRO A 554 -7.22 -7.49 10.14
CA PRO A 554 -7.96 -8.50 9.38
C PRO A 554 -7.26 -8.95 8.09
N LYS A 555 -6.57 -8.05 7.38
CA LYS A 555 -5.83 -8.37 6.14
C LYS A 555 -4.80 -9.49 6.28
N TYR A 556 -4.22 -9.66 7.47
CA TYR A 556 -3.24 -10.72 7.76
C TYR A 556 -3.90 -12.08 8.08
N ALA A 557 -5.24 -12.19 8.01
CA ALA A 557 -5.97 -13.42 8.26
C ALA A 557 -5.51 -14.55 7.35
N LEU A 558 -5.15 -15.67 7.97
CA LEU A 558 -4.74 -16.88 7.28
C LEU A 558 -5.91 -17.49 6.51
N TYR A 559 -5.66 -17.87 5.26
CA TYR A 559 -6.59 -18.65 4.44
C TYR A 559 -6.75 -20.07 4.99
N SER A 560 -5.63 -20.67 5.40
CA SER A 560 -5.63 -21.97 6.04
C SER A 560 -4.43 -22.15 6.96
N ILE A 561 -4.59 -23.08 7.90
CA ILE A 561 -3.54 -23.57 8.80
C ILE A 561 -3.44 -25.07 8.56
N THR A 562 -2.25 -25.51 8.14
CA THR A 562 -1.92 -26.91 7.84
C THR A 562 -0.69 -27.34 8.63
N THR A 563 -0.49 -28.65 8.79
CA THR A 563 0.68 -29.22 9.47
C THR A 563 1.60 -29.95 8.51
N LEU A 564 2.84 -30.25 8.95
CA LEU A 564 3.73 -31.12 8.18
C LEU A 564 3.11 -32.50 7.93
N ASP A 565 2.37 -33.06 8.89
CA ASP A 565 1.65 -34.33 8.74
C ASP A 565 0.57 -34.27 7.65
N ASP A 566 -0.20 -33.17 7.59
CA ASP A 566 -1.19 -32.93 6.52
C ASP A 566 -0.56 -32.86 5.12
N LEU A 567 0.70 -32.44 5.05
CA LEU A 567 1.51 -32.35 3.83
C LEU A 567 2.36 -33.62 3.57
N HIS A 568 2.24 -34.65 4.40
CA HIS A 568 3.06 -35.88 4.36
C HIS A 568 4.57 -35.63 4.46
N LEU A 569 4.98 -34.62 5.24
CA LEU A 569 6.37 -34.27 5.51
C LEU A 569 6.75 -34.61 6.96
N LYS A 570 7.97 -35.14 7.16
CA LYS A 570 8.52 -35.37 8.51
C LYS A 570 9.19 -34.13 9.12
N ALA A 571 9.65 -33.20 8.27
CA ALA A 571 10.34 -31.96 8.64
C ALA A 571 10.17 -30.91 7.53
N PHE A 572 10.39 -29.63 7.83
CA PHE A 572 10.41 -28.58 6.81
C PHE A 572 11.53 -28.81 5.78
N PRO A 573 11.32 -28.50 4.49
CA PRO A 573 12.39 -28.50 3.50
C PRO A 573 13.38 -27.38 3.85
N MET A 574 14.61 -27.76 4.17
CA MET A 574 15.67 -26.83 4.57
C MET A 574 16.82 -26.86 3.57
N THR A 575 17.47 -25.70 3.39
CA THR A 575 18.80 -25.61 2.82
C THR A 575 19.80 -26.30 3.75
N ALA A 576 20.99 -26.62 3.25
CA ALA A 576 22.08 -27.16 4.07
C ALA A 576 22.50 -26.25 5.24
N THR A 577 22.04 -25.00 5.24
CA THR A 577 22.30 -23.95 6.24
C THR A 577 21.25 -23.92 7.36
N GLY A 578 20.22 -24.78 7.28
CA GLY A 578 19.09 -24.79 8.20
C GLY A 578 17.99 -23.76 7.90
N LYS A 579 18.16 -22.93 6.85
CA LYS A 579 17.09 -22.01 6.38
C LYS A 579 16.03 -22.75 5.58
N ILE A 580 14.76 -22.43 5.80
CA ILE A 580 13.62 -23.08 5.13
C ILE A 580 13.54 -22.64 3.66
N ARG A 581 13.38 -23.59 2.75
CA ARG A 581 13.19 -23.36 1.31
C ARG A 581 11.73 -23.05 1.03
N LYS A 582 11.31 -21.79 1.25
CA LYS A 582 9.90 -21.36 1.10
C LYS A 582 9.33 -21.62 -0.30
N VAL A 583 10.13 -21.58 -1.36
CA VAL A 583 9.67 -21.91 -2.73
C VAL A 583 9.29 -23.39 -2.87
N GLU A 584 10.13 -24.29 -2.35
CA GLU A 584 9.85 -25.74 -2.35
C GLU A 584 8.64 -26.06 -1.46
N LEU A 585 8.58 -25.44 -0.28
CA LEU A 585 7.42 -25.55 0.61
C LEU A 585 6.13 -25.06 -0.07
N LYS A 586 6.17 -23.92 -0.77
CA LYS A 586 5.05 -23.37 -1.54
C LYS A 586 4.58 -24.32 -2.64
N ALA A 587 5.50 -24.95 -3.39
CA ALA A 587 5.13 -25.93 -4.40
C ALA A 587 4.39 -27.14 -3.81
N ILE A 588 4.84 -27.66 -2.66
CA ILE A 588 4.19 -28.78 -1.95
C ILE A 588 2.80 -28.39 -1.48
N VAL A 589 2.66 -27.21 -0.86
CA VAL A 589 1.38 -26.71 -0.36
C VAL A 589 0.41 -26.42 -1.51
N ASN A 590 0.85 -25.77 -2.60
CA ASN A 590 0.03 -25.57 -3.80
C ASN A 590 -0.54 -26.89 -4.35
N LYS A 591 0.30 -27.95 -4.41
CA LYS A 591 -0.15 -29.28 -4.85
C LYS A 591 -1.21 -29.87 -3.92
N HIS A 592 -1.03 -29.74 -2.61
CA HIS A 592 -1.99 -30.22 -1.60
C HIS A 592 -3.35 -29.52 -1.75
N PHE A 593 -3.37 -28.19 -1.90
CA PHE A 593 -4.62 -27.44 -2.09
C PHE A 593 -5.27 -27.66 -3.47
N ALA A 594 -4.49 -27.90 -4.52
CA ALA A 594 -5.02 -28.28 -5.83
C ALA A 594 -5.79 -29.62 -5.78
N THR A 595 -5.25 -30.62 -5.09
CA THR A 595 -5.94 -31.93 -4.89
C THR A 595 -7.22 -31.79 -4.05
N ILE A 596 -7.25 -30.89 -3.06
CA ILE A 596 -8.47 -30.59 -2.28
C ILE A 596 -9.54 -29.88 -3.14
N SER A 597 -9.10 -29.04 -4.08
CA SER A 597 -9.97 -28.22 -4.94
C SER A 597 -10.63 -29.05 -6.06
N GLU A 598 -9.99 -30.12 -6.54
CA GLU A 598 -10.61 -31.10 -7.45
C GLU A 598 -11.75 -31.91 -6.81
N VAL A 599 -11.80 -31.99 -5.47
CA VAL A 599 -12.81 -32.74 -4.70
C VAL A 599 -14.03 -31.88 -4.32
N LYS A 600 -13.94 -30.54 -4.41
CA LYS A 600 -15.06 -29.62 -4.10
C LYS A 600 -15.32 -28.64 -5.26
N ARG A 601 -16.24 -29.01 -6.16
CA ARG A 601 -16.88 -28.03 -7.07
C ARG A 601 -17.89 -27.17 -6.30
N THR A 602 -17.59 -25.90 -6.09
CA THR A 602 -18.52 -24.86 -5.60
C THR A 602 -19.35 -24.25 -6.73
N SER A 603 -20.55 -23.77 -6.39
CA SER A 603 -21.53 -23.26 -7.36
C SER A 603 -21.12 -21.88 -7.92
N PRO A 604 -21.61 -21.47 -9.10
CA PRO A 604 -21.33 -20.14 -9.67
C PRO A 604 -21.76 -18.95 -8.78
N SER A 605 -22.81 -19.10 -7.95
CA SER A 605 -23.24 -18.04 -7.02
C SER A 605 -22.26 -17.87 -5.85
N GLU A 606 -21.65 -18.96 -5.37
CA GLU A 606 -20.61 -18.91 -4.33
C GLU A 606 -19.34 -18.19 -4.82
N LYS A 607 -19.02 -18.29 -6.11
CA LYS A 607 -17.91 -17.53 -6.73
C LYS A 607 -18.18 -16.03 -6.74
N LEU A 608 -19.40 -15.61 -7.12
CA LEU A 608 -19.81 -14.21 -7.09
C LEU A 608 -19.77 -13.66 -5.66
N ILE A 609 -20.22 -14.42 -4.66
CA ILE A 609 -20.13 -14.01 -3.25
C ILE A 609 -18.68 -13.71 -2.87
N VAL A 610 -17.72 -14.55 -3.24
CA VAL A 610 -16.30 -14.31 -2.94
C VAL A 610 -15.79 -13.04 -3.63
N GLN A 611 -16.10 -12.87 -4.91
CA GLN A 611 -15.67 -11.68 -5.68
C GLN A 611 -16.27 -10.38 -5.13
N LEU A 612 -17.56 -10.37 -4.75
CA LEU A 612 -18.18 -9.20 -4.14
C LEU A 612 -17.62 -8.93 -2.75
N ARG A 613 -17.35 -9.97 -1.94
CA ARG A 613 -16.68 -9.80 -0.64
C ARG A 613 -15.29 -9.17 -0.77
N GLU A 614 -14.54 -9.50 -1.81
CA GLU A 614 -13.22 -8.92 -2.05
C GLU A 614 -13.28 -7.44 -2.42
N ILE A 615 -14.24 -7.05 -3.25
CA ILE A 615 -14.42 -5.64 -3.58
C ILE A 615 -14.89 -4.85 -2.34
N TRP A 616 -15.80 -5.42 -1.54
CA TRP A 616 -16.19 -4.82 -0.26
C TRP A 616 -15.02 -4.75 0.73
N ALA A 617 -14.20 -5.79 0.80
CA ALA A 617 -13.03 -5.85 1.67
C ALA A 617 -11.98 -4.80 1.35
N GLU A 618 -11.66 -4.64 0.07
CA GLU A 618 -10.77 -3.57 -0.41
C GLU A 618 -11.30 -2.18 -0.03
N LEU A 619 -12.61 -1.96 -0.17
CA LEU A 619 -13.21 -0.66 0.13
C LEU A 619 -13.32 -0.35 1.61
N MET A 620 -13.52 -1.39 2.40
CA MET A 620 -13.58 -1.33 3.85
C MET A 620 -12.20 -1.45 4.51
N ASN A 621 -11.13 -1.65 3.71
CA ASN A 621 -9.78 -1.93 4.21
C ASN A 621 -9.77 -3.07 5.26
N ALA A 622 -10.59 -4.09 5.01
CA ALA A 622 -10.77 -5.28 5.84
C ALA A 622 -10.45 -6.53 5.01
N ALA A 623 -10.29 -7.71 5.64
CA ALA A 623 -10.19 -8.93 4.84
C ALA A 623 -11.57 -9.39 4.35
N PRO A 624 -11.65 -10.06 3.19
CA PRO A 624 -12.92 -10.62 2.69
C PRO A 624 -13.65 -11.47 3.72
N SER A 625 -12.91 -12.19 4.58
CA SER A 625 -13.42 -13.01 5.67
C SER A 625 -14.18 -12.22 6.75
N ASP A 626 -13.81 -10.96 6.97
CA ASP A 626 -14.41 -10.08 7.98
C ASP A 626 -15.58 -9.26 7.42
N ILE A 627 -15.74 -9.25 6.09
CA ILE A 627 -16.94 -8.69 5.49
C ILE A 627 -18.08 -9.72 5.65
N PRO A 628 -19.09 -9.41 6.47
CA PRO A 628 -20.21 -10.31 6.67
C PRO A 628 -21.00 -10.46 5.38
N VAL A 629 -21.29 -11.70 5.01
CA VAL A 629 -21.99 -12.03 3.76
C VAL A 629 -23.49 -11.74 3.86
N GLU A 630 -24.03 -11.88 5.06
CA GLU A 630 -25.47 -11.85 5.37
C GLU A 630 -25.87 -10.58 6.15
N ASP A 631 -24.91 -9.71 6.52
CA ASP A 631 -25.25 -8.45 7.20
C ASP A 631 -25.54 -7.34 6.19
N ASP A 632 -26.36 -6.37 6.63
CA ASP A 632 -26.66 -5.18 5.85
C ASP A 632 -25.39 -4.36 5.60
N VAL A 633 -25.04 -4.16 4.32
CA VAL A 633 -23.88 -3.37 3.89
C VAL A 633 -23.90 -1.95 4.44
N SER A 634 -25.07 -1.39 4.77
CA SER A 634 -25.20 -0.05 5.37
C SER A 634 -24.63 0.04 6.78
N ASN A 635 -24.43 -1.09 7.46
CA ASN A 635 -23.87 -1.12 8.81
C ASN A 635 -22.37 -0.82 8.83
N PHE A 636 -21.68 -1.13 7.72
CA PHE A 636 -20.23 -0.95 7.61
C PHE A 636 -19.81 -0.02 6.46
N ALA A 637 -20.62 0.11 5.41
CA ALA A 637 -20.33 1.00 4.27
C ALA A 637 -21.27 2.21 4.22
N ASP A 638 -20.68 3.40 4.09
CA ASP A 638 -21.44 4.62 3.78
C ASP A 638 -21.77 4.70 2.27
N SER A 639 -22.54 5.71 1.89
CA SER A 639 -22.92 5.93 0.49
C SER A 639 -21.73 6.15 -0.45
N ILE A 640 -20.58 6.62 0.05
CA ILE A 640 -19.35 6.82 -0.74
C ILE A 640 -18.68 5.48 -1.00
N THR A 641 -18.51 4.67 0.04
CA THR A 641 -17.97 3.32 -0.07
C THR A 641 -18.83 2.48 -1.00
N LYS A 642 -20.16 2.59 -0.90
CA LYS A 642 -21.09 1.92 -1.82
C LYS A 642 -20.91 2.38 -3.28
N LEU A 643 -20.65 3.67 -3.55
CA LEU A 643 -20.34 4.15 -4.91
C LEU A 643 -19.02 3.63 -5.44
N ARG A 644 -17.99 3.59 -4.58
CA ARG A 644 -16.68 3.03 -4.94
C ARG A 644 -16.81 1.52 -5.21
N PHE A 645 -17.69 0.81 -4.51
CA PHE A 645 -18.03 -0.60 -4.78
C PHE A 645 -18.59 -0.78 -6.17
N CYS A 646 -19.60 -0.01 -6.54
CA CYS A 646 -20.15 -0.01 -7.90
C CYS A 646 -19.06 0.25 -8.96
N LYS A 647 -18.14 1.21 -8.71
CA LYS A 647 -17.02 1.52 -9.62
C LYS A 647 -16.08 0.32 -9.77
N ILE A 648 -15.55 -0.20 -8.66
CA ILE A 648 -14.57 -1.29 -8.69
C ILE A 648 -15.18 -2.56 -9.26
N LEU A 649 -16.43 -2.87 -8.91
CA LEU A 649 -17.17 -4.01 -9.48
C LEU A 649 -17.22 -3.95 -11.00
N TRP A 650 -17.52 -2.78 -11.56
CA TRP A 650 -17.52 -2.59 -13.01
C TRP A 650 -16.11 -2.72 -13.59
N THR A 651 -15.13 -1.98 -13.06
CA THR A 651 -13.76 -1.98 -13.59
C THR A 651 -13.09 -3.35 -13.51
N ARG A 652 -13.39 -4.13 -12.46
CA ARG A 652 -12.74 -5.43 -12.19
C ARG A 652 -13.47 -6.62 -12.79
N LEU A 653 -14.80 -6.66 -12.70
CA LEU A 653 -15.60 -7.83 -13.10
C LEU A 653 -16.45 -7.59 -14.34
N GLY A 654 -16.52 -6.35 -14.87
CA GLY A 654 -17.41 -6.00 -15.97
C GLY A 654 -18.90 -6.17 -15.62
N GLN A 655 -19.23 -6.32 -14.33
CA GLN A 655 -20.59 -6.48 -13.84
C GLN A 655 -21.09 -5.17 -13.21
N ARG A 656 -22.40 -4.94 -13.23
CA ARG A 656 -22.99 -3.66 -12.82
C ARG A 656 -23.97 -3.84 -11.67
N LEU A 657 -23.61 -3.25 -10.54
CA LEU A 657 -24.51 -2.90 -9.45
C LEU A 657 -24.47 -1.41 -9.23
N TYR A 658 -25.55 -0.92 -8.65
CA TYR A 658 -25.81 0.49 -8.44
C TYR A 658 -26.31 0.71 -7.02
N LEU A 659 -26.21 1.93 -6.47
CA LEU A 659 -26.65 2.21 -5.10
C LEU A 659 -28.05 1.62 -4.77
N PRO A 660 -29.09 1.77 -5.61
CA PRO A 660 -30.39 1.16 -5.33
C PRO A 660 -30.36 -0.38 -5.33
N ASP A 661 -29.53 -1.01 -6.18
CA ASP A 661 -29.37 -2.46 -6.13
C ASP A 661 -28.75 -2.90 -4.80
N LEU A 662 -27.84 -2.10 -4.22
CA LEU A 662 -27.23 -2.35 -2.91
C LEU A 662 -28.16 -2.05 -1.74
N GLU A 663 -29.18 -1.22 -1.93
CA GLU A 663 -30.21 -0.97 -0.90
C GLU A 663 -31.29 -2.05 -0.93
N LYS A 664 -31.69 -2.51 -2.11
CA LYS A 664 -32.66 -3.60 -2.30
C LYS A 664 -32.05 -4.97 -1.97
N ASN A 665 -30.78 -5.17 -2.35
CA ASN A 665 -29.97 -6.34 -2.05
C ASN A 665 -28.91 -5.90 -1.04
N ASN A 666 -29.34 -5.71 0.20
CA ASN A 666 -28.53 -5.10 1.25
C ASN A 666 -27.47 -6.05 1.82
N THR A 667 -27.42 -7.31 1.40
CA THR A 667 -26.36 -8.26 1.77
C THR A 667 -25.53 -8.67 0.56
N ILE A 668 -24.30 -9.11 0.80
CA ILE A 668 -23.41 -9.54 -0.30
C ILE A 668 -23.94 -10.78 -1.00
N LYS A 669 -24.61 -11.66 -0.26
CA LYS A 669 -25.30 -12.81 -0.83
C LYS A 669 -26.41 -12.41 -1.79
N GLN A 670 -27.31 -11.52 -1.38
CA GLN A 670 -28.38 -11.04 -2.25
C GLN A 670 -27.81 -10.29 -3.47
N GLN A 671 -26.72 -9.54 -3.31
CA GLN A 671 -26.04 -8.89 -4.43
C GLN A 671 -25.49 -9.90 -5.44
N ALA A 672 -24.89 -11.00 -4.95
CA ALA A 672 -24.36 -12.06 -5.78
C ALA A 672 -25.48 -12.86 -6.47
N GLU A 673 -26.57 -13.13 -5.78
CA GLU A 673 -27.78 -13.77 -6.34
C GLU A 673 -28.40 -12.88 -7.43
N HIS A 674 -28.53 -11.58 -7.19
CA HIS A 674 -29.05 -10.61 -8.15
C HIS A 674 -28.16 -10.48 -9.41
N LEU A 675 -26.84 -10.42 -9.24
CA LEU A 675 -25.90 -10.44 -10.35
C LEU A 675 -25.95 -11.76 -11.14
N PHE A 676 -26.09 -12.88 -10.43
CA PHE A 676 -26.24 -14.19 -11.03
C PHE A 676 -27.52 -14.27 -11.87
N GLU A 677 -28.66 -13.85 -11.32
CA GLU A 677 -29.95 -13.79 -12.04
C GLU A 677 -29.89 -12.88 -13.28
N ARG A 678 -29.29 -11.67 -13.17
CA ARG A 678 -29.08 -10.77 -14.32
C ARG A 678 -28.23 -11.41 -15.42
N SER A 679 -27.19 -12.14 -15.03
CA SER A 679 -26.31 -12.85 -15.98
C SER A 679 -26.98 -14.08 -16.61
N TYR A 680 -27.94 -14.71 -15.93
CA TYR A 680 -28.65 -15.92 -16.38
C TYR A 680 -29.87 -15.60 -17.25
N HIS A 681 -30.53 -14.46 -17.03
CA HIS A 681 -31.67 -14.00 -17.83
C HIS A 681 -31.29 -13.24 -19.11
N GLY A 682 -29.99 -13.04 -19.37
CA GLY A 682 -29.53 -12.37 -20.58
C GLY A 682 -29.75 -10.85 -20.58
N ASP A 683 -29.95 -10.23 -19.42
CA ASP A 683 -30.02 -8.77 -19.24
C ASP A 683 -28.60 -8.15 -19.24
N SER A 684 -27.77 -8.56 -20.19
CA SER A 684 -26.75 -7.66 -20.69
C SER A 684 -27.51 -6.43 -21.21
N PRO A 685 -27.14 -5.16 -20.88
CA PRO A 685 -27.69 -4.04 -21.63
C PRO A 685 -27.42 -4.40 -23.08
N ALA A 686 -28.48 -4.61 -23.85
CA ALA A 686 -28.37 -5.08 -25.21
C ALA A 686 -27.22 -4.33 -25.87
N SER A 687 -26.13 -5.04 -26.18
CA SER A 687 -25.42 -4.68 -27.40
C SER A 687 -26.53 -4.63 -28.43
N PRO A 688 -26.72 -3.53 -29.17
CA PRO A 688 -27.74 -3.49 -30.20
C PRO A 688 -27.49 -4.73 -31.06
N SER A 689 -28.36 -5.72 -30.88
CA SER A 689 -28.28 -6.94 -31.65
C SER A 689 -28.64 -6.53 -33.05
N ASP A 690 -27.77 -6.86 -33.99
CA ASP A 690 -27.86 -6.63 -35.43
C ASP A 690 -29.12 -7.27 -36.09
N ASP A 691 -30.20 -7.57 -35.35
CA ASP A 691 -31.36 -8.30 -35.88
C ASP A 691 -32.72 -7.97 -35.24
N THR A 692 -32.92 -6.73 -34.81
CA THR A 692 -34.25 -6.10 -34.97
C THR A 692 -34.17 -5.10 -36.08
N THR A 693 -34.54 -5.56 -37.28
CA THR A 693 -34.78 -4.78 -38.49
C THR A 693 -35.78 -3.65 -38.24
N LEU A 694 -35.29 -2.53 -37.70
CA LEU A 694 -35.76 -1.20 -38.08
C LEU A 694 -34.80 -0.72 -39.17
N ASN A 695 -35.07 -1.19 -40.39
CA ASN A 695 -34.48 -0.78 -41.67
C ASN A 695 -33.30 0.21 -41.60
N GLU A 696 -32.10 -0.29 -41.85
CA GLU A 696 -30.88 0.45 -42.25
C GLU A 696 -31.02 1.12 -43.63
N SER A 697 -32.18 1.67 -43.95
CA SER A 697 -32.41 2.47 -45.14
C SER A 697 -33.23 3.70 -44.80
N GLN A 698 -32.70 4.52 -43.90
CA GLN A 698 -32.98 5.95 -43.84
C GLN A 698 -31.86 6.59 -43.02
N SER A 699 -31.16 7.52 -43.65
CA SER A 699 -30.39 8.62 -43.04
C SER A 699 -30.85 8.92 -41.61
N SER A 700 -29.89 9.16 -40.69
CA SER A 700 -30.13 9.78 -39.38
C SER A 700 -31.36 10.68 -39.46
N PRO A 701 -32.45 10.42 -38.72
CA PRO A 701 -33.62 11.27 -38.84
C PRO A 701 -33.15 12.67 -38.45
N ASN A 702 -33.24 13.61 -39.39
CA ASN A 702 -33.02 15.03 -39.13
C ASN A 702 -33.76 15.44 -37.86
N ALA A 703 -33.32 16.52 -37.20
CA ALA A 703 -34.01 17.15 -36.07
C ALA A 703 -35.53 17.34 -36.29
N SER A 704 -36.00 17.28 -37.54
CA SER A 704 -37.39 17.29 -37.97
C SER A 704 -38.23 16.03 -37.67
N ASN A 705 -37.66 14.88 -37.28
CA ASN A 705 -38.39 13.60 -37.18
C ASN A 705 -38.61 13.05 -35.76
N HIS A 706 -38.08 13.68 -34.70
CA HIS A 706 -38.32 13.21 -33.33
C HIS A 706 -39.40 14.02 -32.63
N SER A 707 -40.61 13.50 -32.78
CA SER A 707 -41.84 13.91 -32.11
C SER A 707 -41.73 13.80 -30.59
N PHE A 708 -42.21 14.84 -29.92
CA PHE A 708 -42.95 14.71 -28.66
C PHE A 708 -43.93 13.54 -28.80
N ARG A 709 -43.55 12.35 -28.34
CA ARG A 709 -44.50 11.25 -28.17
C ARG A 709 -45.31 11.58 -26.91
N GLU A 710 -46.52 12.07 -27.19
CA GLU A 710 -47.64 12.24 -26.26
C GLU A 710 -47.41 13.24 -25.12
N VAL A 711 -47.72 14.51 -25.40
CA VAL A 711 -48.35 15.37 -24.39
C VAL A 711 -49.77 14.83 -24.20
N PRO A 712 -50.15 14.26 -23.04
CA PRO A 712 -51.54 13.90 -22.81
C PRO A 712 -52.31 15.20 -22.62
N ASN A 713 -53.22 15.46 -23.56
CA ASN A 713 -54.10 16.63 -23.64
C ASN A 713 -53.42 17.91 -24.17
N SER A 714 -53.17 17.99 -25.49
CA SER A 714 -53.84 18.98 -26.36
C SER A 714 -53.18 19.15 -27.75
N VAL A 715 -54.06 19.27 -28.75
CA VAL A 715 -53.95 19.95 -30.07
C VAL A 715 -53.20 19.29 -31.25
N ASN A 716 -53.95 19.15 -32.35
CA ASN A 716 -53.63 19.00 -33.78
C ASN A 716 -52.15 19.04 -34.24
N GLY A 717 -51.82 18.22 -35.25
CA GLY A 717 -50.49 18.16 -35.87
C GLY A 717 -49.93 19.47 -36.48
N GLU A 718 -50.75 20.52 -36.65
CA GLU A 718 -50.29 21.87 -37.04
C GLU A 718 -49.54 22.59 -35.91
N THR A 719 -49.98 22.43 -34.66
CA THR A 719 -49.41 23.10 -33.49
C THR A 719 -48.00 22.57 -33.18
N MET A 720 -47.78 21.29 -33.46
CA MET A 720 -46.48 20.62 -33.35
C MET A 720 -45.44 21.14 -34.35
N ARG A 721 -45.84 21.34 -35.62
CA ARG A 721 -44.95 21.92 -36.64
C ARG A 721 -44.60 23.37 -36.32
N GLN A 722 -45.57 24.14 -35.84
CA GLN A 722 -45.36 25.52 -35.44
C GLN A 722 -44.40 25.62 -34.25
N HIS A 723 -44.56 24.76 -33.23
CA HIS A 723 -43.65 24.72 -32.08
C HIS A 723 -42.22 24.33 -32.48
N HIS A 724 -42.06 23.35 -33.38
CA HIS A 724 -40.74 22.98 -33.92
C HIS A 724 -40.08 24.15 -34.68
N HIS A 725 -40.84 24.86 -35.53
CA HIS A 725 -40.33 26.03 -36.25
C HIS A 725 -39.86 27.13 -35.30
N THR A 726 -40.66 27.47 -34.28
CA THR A 726 -40.29 28.49 -33.29
C THR A 726 -39.06 28.08 -32.48
N LEU A 727 -38.92 26.79 -32.14
CA LEU A 727 -37.74 26.29 -31.46
C LEU A 727 -36.49 26.36 -32.34
N ALA A 728 -36.60 25.99 -33.63
CA ALA A 728 -35.51 26.08 -34.58
C ALA A 728 -35.05 27.53 -34.80
N GLU A 729 -35.98 28.49 -34.88
CA GLU A 729 -35.68 29.92 -34.95
C GLU A 729 -34.91 30.41 -33.71
N ALA A 730 -35.40 30.08 -32.50
CA ALA A 730 -34.73 30.46 -31.25
C ALA A 730 -33.35 29.80 -31.10
N ALA A 731 -33.22 28.54 -31.52
CA ALA A 731 -31.94 27.85 -31.51
C ALA A 731 -30.97 28.46 -32.53
N ASN A 732 -31.42 28.83 -33.73
CA ASN A 732 -30.60 29.52 -34.72
C ASN A 732 -30.10 30.88 -34.21
N GLU A 733 -30.93 31.64 -33.49
CA GLU A 733 -30.51 32.89 -32.84
C GLU A 733 -29.38 32.65 -31.83
N ALA A 734 -29.51 31.60 -31.00
CA ALA A 734 -28.48 31.21 -30.03
C ALA A 734 -27.20 30.65 -30.70
N LEU A 735 -27.32 29.97 -31.84
CA LEU A 735 -26.20 29.31 -32.55
C LEU A 735 -25.43 30.24 -33.48
N GLN A 736 -26.07 31.29 -34.01
CA GLN A 736 -25.49 32.16 -35.03
C GLN A 736 -24.15 32.77 -34.60
N LYS A 737 -24.01 33.11 -33.32
CA LYS A 737 -22.77 33.65 -32.73
C LYS A 737 -21.57 32.68 -32.76
N PHE A 738 -21.84 31.38 -32.91
CA PHE A 738 -20.84 30.32 -33.05
C PHE A 738 -20.61 29.90 -34.50
N GLY A 739 -21.33 30.49 -35.46
CA GLY A 739 -21.32 30.05 -36.85
C GLY A 739 -21.95 28.67 -37.06
N LEU A 740 -22.83 28.24 -36.15
CA LEU A 740 -23.55 26.96 -36.21
C LEU A 740 -25.00 27.19 -36.63
N THR A 741 -25.67 26.16 -37.15
CA THR A 741 -27.12 26.22 -37.49
C THR A 741 -27.89 25.02 -36.94
N TRP A 742 -29.20 25.21 -36.76
CA TRP A 742 -30.12 24.16 -36.35
C TRP A 742 -30.04 22.93 -37.27
N GLU A 743 -30.10 23.14 -38.58
CA GLU A 743 -30.17 22.04 -39.55
C GLU A 743 -28.87 21.23 -39.62
N SER A 744 -27.72 21.90 -39.49
CA SER A 744 -26.40 21.31 -39.72
C SER A 744 -25.76 20.77 -38.45
N ASP A 745 -26.05 21.38 -37.30
CA ASP A 745 -25.28 21.17 -36.08
C ASP A 745 -26.13 20.69 -34.90
N VAL A 746 -27.46 20.73 -34.94
CA VAL A 746 -28.29 20.16 -33.87
C VAL A 746 -28.62 18.70 -34.21
N GLU A 747 -28.41 17.81 -33.24
CA GLU A 747 -28.74 16.38 -33.35
C GLU A 747 -29.94 15.96 -32.50
N ASP A 748 -30.20 16.65 -31.38
CA ASP A 748 -31.32 16.33 -30.49
C ASP A 748 -31.74 17.55 -29.63
N VAL A 749 -32.89 17.45 -28.95
CA VAL A 749 -33.40 18.45 -27.99
C VAL A 749 -33.80 17.77 -26.69
N LEU A 750 -33.09 18.08 -25.60
CA LEU A 750 -33.38 17.54 -24.27
C LEU A 750 -34.26 18.50 -23.46
N ALA A 751 -35.32 17.97 -22.86
CA ALA A 751 -36.13 18.72 -21.90
C ALA A 751 -35.34 18.97 -20.61
N ILE A 752 -35.46 20.18 -20.06
CA ILE A 752 -34.87 20.54 -18.78
C ILE A 752 -35.88 20.25 -17.67
N LYS A 753 -35.53 19.32 -16.78
CA LYS A 753 -36.34 18.87 -15.65
C LYS A 753 -36.64 20.00 -14.67
N ASP A 754 -37.91 20.39 -14.54
CA ASP A 754 -38.47 21.21 -13.45
C ASP A 754 -37.48 22.18 -12.73
N THR A 755 -36.94 21.86 -11.54
CA THR A 755 -36.02 22.74 -10.79
C THR A 755 -34.74 23.10 -11.53
N PHE A 756 -34.32 22.32 -12.53
CA PHE A 756 -33.16 22.61 -13.37
C PHE A 756 -33.40 23.81 -14.29
N GLN A 757 -34.65 24.23 -14.48
CA GLN A 757 -34.96 25.51 -15.12
C GLN A 757 -34.36 26.68 -14.32
N GLU A 758 -34.37 26.60 -12.98
CA GLU A 758 -33.73 27.62 -12.12
C GLU A 758 -32.19 27.54 -12.25
N PHE A 759 -31.63 26.34 -12.41
CA PHE A 759 -30.17 26.14 -12.60
C PHE A 759 -29.67 26.65 -13.96
N ALA A 760 -30.41 26.37 -15.03
CA ALA A 760 -30.06 26.77 -16.38
C ALA A 760 -30.05 28.30 -16.53
N LYS A 761 -31.05 28.98 -15.94
CA LYS A 761 -31.25 30.43 -16.10
C LYS A 761 -30.45 31.24 -15.09
N GLY A 762 -30.53 30.88 -13.81
CA GLY A 762 -29.90 31.65 -12.74
C GLY A 762 -30.39 33.10 -12.59
N GLN A 763 -29.80 33.85 -11.65
CA GLN A 763 -30.04 35.29 -11.49
C GLN A 763 -28.97 36.20 -12.14
N ARG A 764 -27.91 35.59 -12.68
CA ARG A 764 -26.75 36.20 -13.34
C ARG A 764 -25.97 35.13 -14.14
N PRO A 765 -25.17 35.48 -15.15
CA PRO A 765 -24.52 34.51 -16.05
C PRO A 765 -23.71 33.38 -15.38
N GLN A 766 -23.09 33.68 -14.24
CA GLN A 766 -22.27 32.76 -13.46
C GLN A 766 -23.07 31.84 -12.51
N SER A 767 -24.36 32.10 -12.33
CA SER A 767 -25.18 31.34 -11.37
C SER A 767 -25.19 29.86 -11.71
N TYR A 768 -25.07 29.03 -10.68
CA TYR A 768 -25.07 27.58 -10.76
C TYR A 768 -24.03 26.99 -11.72
N ARG A 769 -23.00 27.76 -12.06
CA ARG A 769 -21.81 27.25 -12.72
C ARG A 769 -20.81 26.80 -11.67
N HIS A 770 -20.28 25.61 -11.88
CA HIS A 770 -19.24 25.01 -11.07
C HIS A 770 -17.96 25.01 -11.87
N ARG A 771 -16.89 25.50 -11.26
CA ARG A 771 -15.53 25.47 -11.81
C ARG A 771 -14.65 24.53 -11.02
N ILE A 772 -13.93 23.68 -11.72
CA ILE A 772 -12.89 22.83 -11.15
C ILE A 772 -11.63 22.95 -11.99
N ALA A 773 -10.48 23.03 -11.33
CA ALA A 773 -9.17 23.05 -11.97
C ALA A 773 -8.38 21.80 -11.60
N PHE A 774 -7.70 21.22 -12.58
CA PHE A 774 -6.78 20.10 -12.41
C PHE A 774 -5.38 20.48 -12.91
N GLU A 775 -4.35 20.05 -12.18
CA GLU A 775 -2.96 20.04 -12.61
C GLU A 775 -2.68 18.72 -13.35
N ILE A 776 -1.99 18.82 -14.49
CA ILE A 776 -1.58 17.67 -15.30
C ILE A 776 -0.08 17.82 -15.61
N LYS A 777 0.74 16.90 -15.06
CA LYS A 777 2.21 16.89 -15.23
C LYS A 777 2.62 15.98 -16.39
N GLU A 778 3.71 16.34 -17.09
CA GLU A 778 4.37 15.48 -18.10
C GLU A 778 3.46 15.04 -19.27
N ARG A 779 2.45 15.85 -19.60
CA ARG A 779 1.50 15.61 -20.70
C ARG A 779 1.35 16.89 -21.49
N ASN A 780 1.30 16.77 -22.81
CA ASN A 780 1.09 17.94 -23.67
C ASN A 780 -0.40 18.28 -23.79
N SER A 781 -0.70 19.57 -23.98
CA SER A 781 -2.08 20.07 -24.15
C SER A 781 -2.87 19.37 -25.27
N SER A 782 -2.18 18.87 -26.30
CA SER A 782 -2.80 18.11 -27.39
C SER A 782 -3.41 16.78 -26.94
N GLN A 783 -2.74 16.05 -26.03
CA GLN A 783 -3.28 14.81 -25.45
C GLN A 783 -4.53 15.08 -24.61
N VAL A 784 -4.51 16.14 -23.81
CA VAL A 784 -5.67 16.54 -22.99
C VAL A 784 -6.85 16.93 -23.88
N ARG A 785 -6.60 17.68 -24.97
CA ARG A 785 -7.63 18.04 -25.95
C ARG A 785 -8.25 16.81 -26.59
N ALA A 786 -7.44 15.87 -27.08
CA ALA A 786 -7.93 14.64 -27.72
C ALA A 786 -8.80 13.79 -26.76
N ALA A 787 -8.42 13.70 -25.49
CA ALA A 787 -9.21 13.00 -24.48
C ALA A 787 -10.56 13.68 -24.22
N LEU A 788 -10.59 15.02 -24.16
CA LEU A 788 -11.83 15.80 -24.02
C LEU A 788 -12.75 15.62 -25.23
N GLU A 789 -12.24 15.74 -26.45
CA GLU A 789 -13.02 15.56 -27.69
C GLU A 789 -13.65 14.15 -27.74
N LYS A 790 -12.85 13.12 -27.42
CA LYS A 790 -13.34 11.73 -27.34
C LYS A 790 -14.40 11.54 -26.26
N SER A 791 -14.22 12.17 -25.10
CA SER A 791 -15.23 12.12 -24.04
C SER A 791 -16.51 12.85 -24.43
N LEU A 792 -16.41 14.03 -25.05
CA LEU A 792 -17.57 14.81 -25.46
C LEU A 792 -18.37 14.09 -26.54
N MET A 793 -17.71 13.40 -27.48
CA MET A 793 -18.38 12.59 -28.51
C MET A 793 -19.44 11.64 -27.91
N THR A 794 -19.11 10.98 -26.80
CA THR A 794 -19.96 9.98 -26.16
C THR A 794 -20.94 10.55 -25.12
N ARG A 795 -20.88 11.87 -24.84
CA ARG A 795 -21.66 12.53 -23.79
C ARG A 795 -22.45 13.73 -24.31
N PRO A 796 -23.64 13.50 -24.90
CA PRO A 796 -24.43 14.56 -25.52
C PRO A 796 -24.82 15.70 -24.56
N VAL A 797 -25.06 15.41 -23.27
CA VAL A 797 -25.47 16.40 -22.27
C VAL A 797 -24.42 17.50 -22.02
N LEU A 798 -23.14 17.24 -22.32
CA LEU A 798 -22.05 18.22 -22.23
C LEU A 798 -21.87 19.05 -23.51
N ARG A 799 -22.55 18.68 -24.61
CA ARG A 799 -22.50 19.39 -25.89
C ARG A 799 -23.80 20.15 -26.15
N THR A 800 -24.36 20.75 -25.11
CA THR A 800 -25.64 21.46 -25.20
C THR A 800 -25.50 22.96 -25.06
N ILE A 801 -26.35 23.67 -25.79
CA ILE A 801 -26.66 25.08 -25.52
C ILE A 801 -28.07 25.20 -24.94
N LEU A 802 -28.31 26.25 -24.17
CA LEU A 802 -29.64 26.60 -23.68
C LEU A 802 -30.42 27.33 -24.77
N VAL A 803 -31.63 26.89 -25.05
CA VAL A 803 -32.55 27.55 -25.98
C VAL A 803 -33.80 27.96 -25.24
N GLU A 804 -34.14 29.25 -25.33
CA GLU A 804 -35.34 29.81 -24.73
C GLU A 804 -36.35 30.18 -25.82
N VAL A 805 -37.53 29.58 -25.75
CA VAL A 805 -38.66 29.96 -26.60
C VAL A 805 -39.68 30.71 -25.75
N SER A 806 -40.03 31.92 -26.19
CA SER A 806 -40.98 32.79 -25.49
C SER A 806 -42.29 32.06 -25.15
N GLY A 807 -42.70 32.15 -23.88
CA GLY A 807 -43.92 31.50 -23.38
C GLY A 807 -43.80 30.01 -23.07
N THR A 808 -42.61 29.41 -23.21
CA THR A 808 -42.38 27.99 -22.91
C THR A 808 -41.16 27.78 -21.99
N ALA A 809 -41.00 26.56 -21.48
CA ALA A 809 -39.86 26.18 -20.67
C ALA A 809 -38.59 26.09 -21.53
N ALA A 810 -37.43 26.44 -20.97
CA ALA A 810 -36.18 26.34 -21.72
C ALA A 810 -35.80 24.87 -21.95
N VAL A 811 -35.05 24.62 -23.02
CA VAL A 811 -34.59 23.29 -23.42
C VAL A 811 -33.09 23.31 -23.73
N HIS A 812 -32.47 22.14 -23.74
CA HIS A 812 -31.11 21.98 -24.21
C HIS A 812 -31.12 21.53 -25.67
N ALA A 813 -30.58 22.34 -26.58
CA ALA A 813 -30.28 21.87 -27.93
C ALA A 813 -28.94 21.13 -27.88
N VAL A 814 -28.96 19.85 -28.22
CA VAL A 814 -27.79 18.97 -28.27
C VAL A 814 -27.14 19.15 -29.62
N LEU A 815 -25.90 19.62 -29.60
CA LEU A 815 -25.11 19.80 -30.83
C LEU A 815 -24.59 18.47 -31.31
N ARG A 816 -24.26 18.32 -32.60
CA ARG A 816 -23.63 17.15 -33.20
C ARG A 816 -22.11 17.20 -32.95
N PRO A 817 -21.42 16.06 -32.74
CA PRO A 817 -19.97 16.07 -32.62
C PRO A 817 -19.33 16.58 -33.92
N SER A 818 -18.60 17.70 -33.85
CA SER A 818 -17.85 18.27 -34.96
C SER A 818 -16.67 19.08 -34.43
N GLN A 819 -15.66 19.33 -35.27
CA GLN A 819 -14.52 20.15 -34.86
C GLN A 819 -14.96 21.56 -34.46
N ALA A 820 -15.94 22.15 -35.16
CA ALA A 820 -16.49 23.47 -34.83
C ALA A 820 -17.11 23.49 -33.42
N VAL A 821 -17.83 22.44 -33.04
CA VAL A 821 -18.40 22.30 -31.68
C VAL A 821 -17.30 22.10 -30.64
N TYR A 822 -16.26 21.32 -30.93
CA TYR A 822 -15.13 21.16 -30.02
C TYR A 822 -14.33 22.46 -29.83
N ASP A 823 -14.10 23.21 -30.90
CA ASP A 823 -13.41 24.51 -30.84
C ASP A 823 -14.21 25.55 -30.05
N MET A 824 -15.55 25.49 -30.13
CA MET A 824 -16.45 26.31 -29.33
C MET A 824 -16.40 25.94 -27.82
N LEU A 825 -16.27 24.66 -27.48
CA LEU A 825 -16.32 24.17 -26.09
C LEU A 825 -14.95 24.09 -25.40
N ILE A 826 -13.87 23.89 -26.15
CA ILE A 826 -12.50 23.66 -25.65
C ILE A 826 -11.60 24.80 -26.08
N LEU A 827 -11.33 25.70 -25.14
CA LEU A 827 -10.42 26.82 -25.32
C LEU A 827 -9.00 26.43 -24.92
N GLN A 828 -8.01 26.92 -25.66
CA GLN A 828 -6.60 26.80 -25.28
C GLN A 828 -6.04 28.17 -24.91
N LYS A 829 -5.30 28.25 -23.81
CA LYS A 829 -4.68 29.46 -23.29
C LYS A 829 -3.25 29.18 -22.85
N THR A 830 -2.48 30.26 -22.74
CA THR A 830 -1.17 30.26 -22.09
C THR A 830 -1.23 31.19 -20.89
N LEU A 831 -0.76 30.73 -19.74
CA LEU A 831 -0.70 31.49 -18.48
C LEU A 831 0.76 31.75 -18.15
N SER A 832 1.07 32.95 -17.65
CA SER A 832 2.43 33.30 -17.25
C SER A 832 2.80 32.73 -15.88
N HIS A 833 1.82 32.49 -14.99
CA HIS A 833 2.04 31.85 -13.69
C HIS A 833 0.87 30.97 -13.22
N GLU A 834 1.17 29.88 -12.51
CA GLU A 834 0.20 29.01 -11.82
C GLU A 834 -0.84 29.74 -10.96
N ALA A 835 -0.53 30.91 -10.41
CA ALA A 835 -1.45 31.67 -9.55
C ALA A 835 -2.69 32.15 -10.33
N GLU A 836 -2.57 32.37 -11.63
CA GLU A 836 -3.67 32.80 -12.50
C GLU A 836 -4.78 31.74 -12.57
N ILE A 837 -4.47 30.45 -12.34
CA ILE A 837 -5.48 29.39 -12.27
C ILE A 837 -6.50 29.67 -11.16
N GLN A 838 -6.05 30.22 -10.02
CA GLN A 838 -6.94 30.57 -8.92
C GLN A 838 -7.84 31.75 -9.28
N GLU A 839 -7.34 32.72 -10.06
CA GLU A 839 -8.14 33.84 -10.57
C GLU A 839 -9.30 33.34 -11.44
N PHE A 840 -9.04 32.39 -12.35
CA PHE A 840 -10.09 31.73 -13.15
C PHE A 840 -11.18 31.05 -12.31
N LEU A 841 -10.82 30.53 -11.13
CA LEU A 841 -11.77 29.91 -10.22
C LEU A 841 -12.62 30.94 -9.45
N ILE A 842 -12.05 32.07 -9.04
CA ILE A 842 -12.67 33.01 -8.08
C ILE A 842 -13.30 34.28 -8.68
N ASP A 843 -12.82 34.76 -9.84
CA ASP A 843 -13.38 35.96 -10.49
C ASP A 843 -13.49 35.79 -12.01
N ASP A 844 -14.71 35.94 -12.49
CA ASP A 844 -15.11 35.77 -13.87
C ASP A 844 -16.04 36.87 -14.35
N SER A 845 -16.09 37.99 -13.64
CA SER A 845 -17.07 39.03 -13.95
C SER A 845 -17.03 39.57 -15.39
N ASP A 846 -15.92 39.31 -16.09
CA ASP A 846 -15.68 39.69 -17.47
C ASP A 846 -15.72 38.50 -18.46
N GLN A 847 -15.92 37.26 -17.99
CA GLN A 847 -16.08 36.09 -18.87
C GLN A 847 -17.46 36.07 -19.51
N ASP A 848 -17.50 35.82 -20.82
CA ASP A 848 -18.76 35.58 -21.53
C ASP A 848 -19.06 34.09 -21.56
N TYR A 849 -19.98 33.67 -20.69
CA TYR A 849 -20.41 32.28 -20.62
C TYR A 849 -21.35 31.89 -21.75
N GLU A 850 -21.99 32.87 -22.39
CA GLU A 850 -23.00 32.68 -23.43
C GLU A 850 -24.04 31.59 -23.05
N ASP A 851 -24.74 31.03 -24.03
CA ASP A 851 -25.74 29.98 -23.80
C ASP A 851 -25.12 28.58 -23.67
N ARG A 852 -23.78 28.49 -23.59
CA ARG A 852 -23.06 27.21 -23.43
C ARG A 852 -23.23 26.69 -22.01
N MET A 853 -23.63 25.43 -21.86
CA MET A 853 -23.79 24.81 -20.54
C MET A 853 -22.50 24.15 -20.02
N PHE A 854 -21.51 23.97 -20.89
CA PHE A 854 -20.20 23.40 -20.60
C PHE A 854 -19.09 24.18 -21.31
N GLN A 855 -17.92 24.29 -20.69
CA GLN A 855 -16.70 24.78 -21.32
C GLN A 855 -15.47 24.16 -20.62
N ALA A 856 -14.44 23.84 -21.41
CA ALA A 856 -13.12 23.47 -20.92
C ALA A 856 -12.08 24.49 -21.37
N VAL A 857 -11.15 24.82 -20.48
CA VAL A 857 -9.95 25.62 -20.80
C VAL A 857 -8.73 24.77 -20.50
N ILE A 858 -7.90 24.54 -21.51
CA ILE A 858 -6.58 23.94 -21.37
C ILE A 858 -5.56 25.07 -21.34
N ALA A 859 -4.85 25.19 -20.22
CA ALA A 859 -3.92 26.29 -19.97
C ALA A 859 -2.49 25.75 -19.83
N ASP A 860 -1.63 26.07 -20.79
CA ASP A 860 -0.19 25.81 -20.69
C ASP A 860 0.49 26.88 -19.83
N ILE A 861 1.43 26.48 -18.98
CA ILE A 861 2.12 27.40 -18.07
C ILE A 861 3.51 27.73 -18.64
N GLU A 862 3.80 29.01 -18.85
CA GLU A 862 5.06 29.45 -19.45
C GLU A 862 6.27 28.93 -18.67
N GLY A 863 7.20 28.27 -19.37
CA GLY A 863 8.44 27.75 -18.80
C GLY A 863 8.30 26.50 -17.93
N LYS A 864 7.12 25.86 -17.88
CA LYS A 864 6.90 24.59 -17.15
C LYS A 864 6.32 23.50 -18.07
N ASP A 865 6.68 22.25 -17.81
CA ASP A 865 6.08 21.08 -18.46
C ASP A 865 4.81 20.64 -17.70
N THR A 866 3.88 21.58 -17.56
CA THR A 866 2.64 21.39 -16.79
C THR A 866 1.52 22.17 -17.47
N SER A 867 0.41 21.48 -17.71
CA SER A 867 -0.83 22.06 -18.20
C SER A 867 -1.89 22.00 -17.11
N ALA A 868 -2.76 23.01 -17.08
CA ALA A 868 -3.93 23.03 -16.22
C ALA A 868 -5.20 22.80 -17.07
N LEU A 869 -6.13 22.00 -16.54
CA LEU A 869 -7.45 21.80 -17.12
C LEU A 869 -8.50 22.45 -16.22
N ILE A 870 -9.16 23.49 -16.72
CA ILE A 870 -10.21 24.22 -16.00
C ILE A 870 -11.56 23.90 -16.67
N LEU A 871 -12.45 23.25 -15.94
CA LEU A 871 -13.78 22.89 -16.43
C LEU A 871 -14.83 23.81 -15.81
N THR A 872 -15.71 24.37 -16.62
CA THR A 872 -16.88 25.14 -16.19
C THR A 872 -18.16 24.43 -16.63
N LEU A 873 -18.99 24.04 -15.68
CA LEU A 873 -20.23 23.30 -15.94
C LEU A 873 -21.43 23.99 -15.28
N ASN A 874 -22.55 24.16 -16.00
CA ASN A 874 -23.81 24.60 -15.41
C ASN A 874 -24.56 23.41 -14.81
N HIS A 875 -25.11 23.54 -13.61
CA HIS A 875 -25.82 22.44 -12.92
C HIS A 875 -27.02 21.85 -13.67
N SER A 876 -27.53 22.50 -14.72
CA SER A 876 -28.55 21.91 -15.59
C SER A 876 -28.06 20.70 -16.40
N VAL A 877 -26.75 20.54 -16.58
CA VAL A 877 -26.14 19.45 -17.36
C VAL A 877 -25.22 18.55 -16.55
N PHE A 878 -25.00 18.84 -15.27
CA PHE A 878 -24.12 18.03 -14.41
C PHE A 878 -24.54 18.03 -12.93
N ASP A 879 -24.24 16.94 -12.22
CA ASP A 879 -24.24 16.84 -10.77
C ASP A 879 -22.98 16.12 -10.28
N ALA A 880 -22.81 16.00 -8.95
CA ALA A 880 -21.61 15.43 -8.36
C ALA A 880 -21.36 13.96 -8.74
N LEU A 881 -22.41 13.15 -8.89
CA LEU A 881 -22.30 11.73 -9.23
C LEU A 881 -21.94 11.53 -10.70
N PHE A 882 -22.54 12.34 -11.58
CA PHE A 882 -22.13 12.41 -12.98
C PHE A 882 -20.66 12.84 -13.10
N ALA A 883 -20.27 13.92 -12.41
CA ALA A 883 -18.90 14.44 -12.44
C ALA A 883 -17.87 13.41 -11.95
N TYR A 884 -18.18 12.68 -10.87
CA TYR A 884 -17.31 11.64 -10.33
C TYR A 884 -17.00 10.54 -11.37
N GLY A 885 -18.02 10.02 -12.05
CA GLY A 885 -17.85 9.03 -13.11
C GLY A 885 -17.11 9.60 -14.31
N TRP A 886 -17.48 10.81 -14.74
CA TRP A 886 -16.90 11.46 -15.91
C TRP A 886 -15.42 11.82 -15.74
N TYR A 887 -15.01 12.38 -14.60
CA TYR A 887 -13.60 12.70 -14.34
C TYR A 887 -12.72 11.44 -14.33
N SER A 888 -13.25 10.31 -13.84
CA SER A 888 -12.54 9.03 -13.89
C SER A 888 -12.32 8.55 -15.33
N ASP A 889 -13.34 8.68 -16.19
CA ASP A 889 -13.19 8.35 -17.61
C ASP A 889 -12.21 9.29 -18.30
N LEU A 890 -12.23 10.58 -17.96
CA LEU A 890 -11.32 11.57 -18.52
C LEU A 890 -9.86 11.30 -18.12
N ASP A 891 -9.60 10.98 -16.84
CA ASP A 891 -8.29 10.58 -16.33
C ASP A 891 -7.74 9.37 -17.10
N MET A 892 -8.57 8.35 -17.31
CA MET A 892 -8.23 7.15 -18.08
C MET A 892 -7.95 7.48 -19.56
N LEU A 893 -8.78 8.31 -20.20
CA LEU A 893 -8.61 8.69 -21.60
C LEU A 893 -7.34 9.51 -21.84
N ILE A 894 -6.95 10.37 -20.88
CA ILE A 894 -5.68 11.13 -20.94
C ILE A 894 -4.48 10.17 -20.85
N GLN A 895 -4.57 9.14 -20.00
CA GLN A 895 -3.49 8.15 -19.85
C GLN A 895 -3.38 7.21 -21.05
N ASN A 896 -4.52 6.76 -21.59
CA ASN A 896 -4.58 5.83 -22.68
C ASN A 896 -5.60 6.30 -23.73
N PRO A 897 -5.16 6.96 -24.82
CA PRO A 897 -6.04 7.41 -25.89
C PRO A 897 -6.85 6.29 -26.57
N LYS A 898 -6.41 5.02 -26.44
CA LYS A 898 -7.13 3.85 -26.97
C LYS A 898 -8.20 3.30 -26.02
N ALA A 899 -8.23 3.72 -24.76
CA ALA A 899 -9.22 3.28 -23.79
C ALA A 899 -10.64 3.65 -24.24
N ILE A 900 -11.63 2.82 -23.90
CA ILE A 900 -13.05 3.05 -24.21
C ILE A 900 -13.71 3.51 -22.92
N ALA A 901 -14.38 4.66 -22.95
CA ALA A 901 -15.12 5.19 -21.82
C ALA A 901 -16.26 4.24 -21.41
N THR A 902 -16.66 4.28 -20.14
CA THR A 902 -17.73 3.41 -19.64
C THR A 902 -19.08 3.83 -20.24
N PRO A 903 -19.82 2.96 -20.96
CA PRO A 903 -21.11 3.35 -21.52
C PRO A 903 -22.17 3.48 -20.40
N GLY A 904 -22.62 4.70 -20.15
CA GLY A 904 -23.71 5.02 -19.21
C GLY A 904 -25.10 4.93 -19.85
N THR A 905 -26.14 5.02 -19.03
CA THR A 905 -27.52 5.18 -19.50
C THR A 905 -27.69 6.60 -20.00
N ALA A 906 -28.08 6.79 -21.26
CA ALA A 906 -28.26 8.12 -21.82
C ALA A 906 -29.25 8.94 -20.97
N PHE A 907 -28.86 10.15 -20.58
CA PHE A 907 -29.70 11.07 -19.80
C PHE A 907 -31.06 11.34 -20.44
N ARG A 908 -31.12 11.27 -21.78
CA ARG A 908 -32.35 11.37 -22.58
C ARG A 908 -33.50 10.55 -22.00
N LEU A 909 -33.24 9.28 -21.68
CA LEU A 909 -34.27 8.38 -21.19
C LEU A 909 -34.90 8.91 -19.89
N PHE A 910 -34.08 9.38 -18.96
CA PHE A 910 -34.56 9.96 -17.69
C PHE A 910 -35.33 11.27 -17.91
N ALA A 911 -34.80 12.16 -18.75
CA ALA A 911 -35.44 13.44 -19.07
C ALA A 911 -36.83 13.24 -19.70
N ASP A 912 -36.94 12.32 -20.67
CA ASP A 912 -38.20 11.99 -21.33
C ASP A 912 -39.20 11.41 -20.35
N MET A 913 -38.78 10.45 -19.53
CA MET A 913 -39.66 9.83 -18.54
C MET A 913 -40.16 10.84 -17.52
N TYR A 914 -39.28 11.69 -16.99
CA TYR A 914 -39.71 12.76 -16.09
C TYR A 914 -40.75 13.64 -16.78
N GLN A 915 -40.46 14.10 -18.00
CA GLN A 915 -41.31 15.04 -18.72
C GLN A 915 -42.67 14.43 -19.11
N GLN A 916 -42.70 13.16 -19.50
CA GLN A 916 -43.92 12.43 -19.86
C GLN A 916 -44.81 12.18 -18.62
N TYR A 917 -44.21 11.77 -17.51
CA TYR A 917 -44.96 11.31 -16.34
C TYR A 917 -45.12 12.33 -15.20
N ARG A 918 -44.57 13.55 -15.31
CA ARG A 918 -44.72 14.63 -14.29
C ARG A 918 -46.16 15.07 -13.99
N ASN A 919 -47.12 14.68 -14.83
CA ASN A 919 -48.55 14.91 -14.63
C ASN A 919 -49.35 13.65 -14.31
N SER A 920 -48.68 12.52 -14.09
CA SER A 920 -49.31 11.26 -13.68
C SER A 920 -49.90 11.32 -12.26
N SER A 921 -50.70 10.31 -11.91
CA SER A 921 -51.23 10.14 -10.55
C SER A 921 -50.13 9.93 -9.51
N LEU A 922 -49.03 9.24 -9.86
CA LEU A 922 -47.86 9.07 -9.00
C LEU A 922 -47.18 10.42 -8.73
N ALA A 923 -46.93 11.21 -9.78
CA ALA A 923 -46.38 12.56 -9.62
C ALA A 923 -47.27 13.46 -8.75
N LEU A 924 -48.60 13.36 -8.90
CA LEU A 924 -49.53 14.11 -8.06
C LEU A 924 -49.51 13.64 -6.60
N SER A 925 -49.33 12.34 -6.35
CA SER A 925 -49.14 11.80 -4.99
C SER A 925 -47.89 12.40 -4.34
N ASP A 926 -46.78 12.46 -5.07
CA ASP A 926 -45.53 13.06 -4.58
C ASP A 926 -45.71 14.55 -4.28
N VAL A 927 -46.37 15.30 -5.17
CA VAL A 927 -46.71 16.72 -4.92
C VAL A 927 -47.56 16.87 -3.66
N ASN A 928 -48.60 16.06 -3.49
CA ASN A 928 -49.48 16.11 -2.33
C ASN A 928 -48.77 15.75 -1.02
N PHE A 929 -47.76 14.89 -1.06
CA PHE A 929 -46.90 14.62 0.09
C PHE A 929 -46.16 15.89 0.54
N HIS A 930 -45.48 16.58 -0.38
CA HIS A 930 -44.76 17.82 -0.08
C HIS A 930 -45.67 18.98 0.31
N VAL A 931 -46.80 19.16 -0.39
CA VAL A 931 -47.79 20.19 -0.06
C VAL A 931 -48.26 20.03 1.37
N ARG A 932 -48.65 18.82 1.81
CA ARG A 932 -49.09 18.57 3.20
C ARG A 932 -48.04 18.95 4.24
N ARG A 933 -46.75 18.73 3.95
CA ARG A 933 -45.64 19.07 4.85
C ARG A 933 -45.39 20.57 4.95
N LEU A 934 -45.59 21.30 3.85
CA LEU A 934 -45.35 22.75 3.78
C LEU A 934 -46.59 23.58 4.11
N ARG A 935 -47.77 22.96 4.22
CA ARG A 935 -48.98 23.66 4.66
C ARG A 935 -48.76 24.31 6.02
N GLY A 936 -49.14 25.59 6.12
CA GLY A 936 -48.94 26.41 7.30
C GLY A 936 -47.63 27.20 7.31
N ILE A 937 -46.75 27.05 6.31
CA ILE A 937 -45.47 27.79 6.25
C ILE A 937 -45.63 29.32 6.35
N SER A 938 -46.76 29.84 5.86
CA SER A 938 -47.12 31.27 5.97
C SER A 938 -47.21 31.78 7.41
N LYS A 939 -47.52 30.90 8.38
CA LYS A 939 -47.61 31.23 9.81
C LYS A 939 -46.24 31.26 10.50
N PHE A 940 -45.20 30.78 9.84
CA PHE A 940 -43.86 30.60 10.41
C PHE A 940 -42.78 31.35 9.63
N THR A 941 -43.13 32.49 9.02
CA THR A 941 -42.17 33.35 8.29
C THR A 941 -41.03 33.87 9.16
N GLU A 942 -41.25 34.01 10.47
CA GLU A 942 -40.22 34.38 11.45
C GLU A 942 -39.19 33.26 11.69
N ALA A 943 -39.47 32.02 11.30
CA ALA A 943 -38.54 30.90 11.37
C ALA A 943 -37.61 30.81 10.15
N LEU A 944 -37.75 31.70 9.16
CA LEU A 944 -36.93 31.71 7.96
C LEU A 944 -35.55 32.31 8.24
N TRP A 945 -34.51 31.48 8.09
CA TRP A 945 -33.11 31.87 8.29
C TRP A 945 -32.28 31.63 7.00
N PRO A 946 -31.29 32.50 6.66
CA PRO A 946 -30.95 33.74 7.36
C PRO A 946 -31.98 34.86 7.09
N PRO A 947 -31.96 35.94 7.90
CA PRO A 947 -32.80 37.12 7.66
C PRO A 947 -32.48 37.80 6.31
N LYS A 948 -33.51 38.29 5.63
CA LYS A 948 -33.37 39.01 4.35
C LYS A 948 -33.04 40.49 4.57
N ARG A 949 -31.79 40.87 4.31
CA ARG A 949 -31.26 42.24 4.39
C ARG A 949 -31.24 42.97 3.04
N ALA A 950 -31.10 42.23 1.94
CA ALA A 950 -31.06 42.74 0.55
C ALA A 950 -31.95 41.92 -0.40
N ALA A 951 -32.19 42.46 -1.61
CA ALA A 951 -32.95 41.78 -2.65
C ALA A 951 -32.11 40.69 -3.35
N GLY A 952 -32.77 39.59 -3.71
CA GLY A 952 -32.12 38.42 -4.31
C GLY A 952 -31.29 37.61 -3.32
N TRP A 953 -30.91 36.42 -3.74
CA TRP A 953 -30.10 35.46 -2.97
C TRP A 953 -28.99 34.95 -3.87
N MET A 954 -27.75 35.38 -3.62
CA MET A 954 -26.62 35.04 -4.48
C MET A 954 -25.30 35.08 -3.73
N VAL A 955 -24.57 33.98 -3.84
CA VAL A 955 -23.24 33.84 -3.24
C VAL A 955 -22.17 34.37 -4.19
N GLY A 956 -21.28 35.22 -3.68
CA GLY A 956 -20.18 35.82 -4.44
C GLY A 956 -20.58 37.03 -5.27
N ASN A 957 -19.74 37.34 -6.26
CA ASN A 957 -19.90 38.46 -7.18
C ASN A 957 -21.30 38.48 -7.83
N ASP A 958 -22.00 39.61 -7.66
CA ASP A 958 -23.35 39.87 -8.17
C ASP A 958 -23.39 40.87 -9.34
N LYS A 959 -22.23 41.18 -9.93
CA LYS A 959 -22.17 41.93 -11.20
C LYS A 959 -23.07 41.28 -12.24
N ARG A 960 -23.69 42.12 -13.08
CA ARG A 960 -24.71 41.74 -14.09
C ARG A 960 -26.01 41.16 -13.53
N SER A 961 -26.20 41.12 -12.21
CA SER A 961 -27.52 40.87 -11.62
C SER A 961 -28.43 42.10 -11.76
N LYS A 962 -29.73 41.88 -12.00
CA LYS A 962 -30.76 42.93 -11.90
C LYS A 962 -30.80 43.66 -10.55
N ASN A 963 -30.30 43.01 -9.49
CA ASN A 963 -30.28 43.56 -8.13
C ASN A 963 -28.95 44.24 -7.76
N PHE A 964 -27.97 44.32 -8.68
CA PHE A 964 -26.61 44.80 -8.36
C PHE A 964 -26.58 46.17 -7.66
N ILE A 965 -27.32 47.15 -8.18
CA ILE A 965 -27.34 48.53 -7.65
C ILE A 965 -27.93 48.57 -6.22
N SER A 966 -29.06 47.89 -5.99
CA SER A 966 -29.72 47.89 -4.68
C SER A 966 -28.89 47.15 -3.63
N ARG A 967 -28.27 46.03 -4.03
CA ARG A 967 -27.36 45.23 -3.20
C ARG A 967 -26.09 45.99 -2.84
N ASN A 968 -25.46 46.69 -3.78
CA ASN A 968 -24.27 47.50 -3.50
C ASN A 968 -24.57 48.67 -2.54
N THR A 969 -25.77 49.25 -2.64
CA THR A 969 -26.24 50.27 -1.69
C THR A 969 -26.40 49.67 -0.29
N LYS A 970 -26.89 48.43 -0.18
CA LYS A 970 -26.98 47.73 1.09
C LYS A 970 -25.61 47.42 1.69
N ARG A 971 -24.65 46.94 0.89
CA ARG A 971 -23.25 46.70 1.33
C ARG A 971 -22.64 47.95 1.96
N ARG A 972 -22.78 49.11 1.29
CA ARG A 972 -22.31 50.41 1.81
C ARG A 972 -22.98 50.80 3.13
N LYS A 973 -24.30 50.60 3.25
CA LYS A 973 -25.04 50.90 4.50
C LYS A 973 -24.65 50.00 5.68
N LEU A 974 -24.32 48.74 5.41
CA LEU A 974 -23.91 47.77 6.43
C LEU A 974 -22.39 47.74 6.66
N ASN A 975 -21.62 48.56 5.94
CA ASN A 975 -20.16 48.56 5.95
C ASN A 975 -19.56 47.17 5.64
N ILE A 976 -20.16 46.45 4.69
CA ILE A 976 -19.69 45.13 4.25
C ILE A 976 -18.87 45.29 2.98
N ASN A 977 -17.65 44.77 2.98
CA ASN A 977 -16.82 44.71 1.78
C ASN A 977 -17.30 43.58 0.87
N SER A 978 -17.43 43.89 -0.43
CA SER A 978 -17.75 42.88 -1.43
C SER A 978 -16.63 41.84 -1.47
N GLN A 979 -16.99 40.57 -1.38
CA GLN A 979 -16.05 39.46 -1.56
C GLN A 979 -16.32 38.80 -2.90
N PRO A 980 -15.29 38.56 -3.75
CA PRO A 980 -15.48 37.86 -5.03
C PRO A 980 -16.19 36.52 -4.83
N ARG A 981 -15.79 35.76 -3.80
CA ARG A 981 -16.44 34.52 -3.39
C ARG A 981 -16.28 34.26 -1.88
N PRO A 982 -17.25 34.66 -1.03
CA PRO A 982 -17.19 34.42 0.42
C PRO A 982 -17.33 32.93 0.75
N ARG A 983 -16.30 32.35 1.36
CA ARG A 983 -16.26 30.93 1.70
C ARG A 983 -15.29 30.68 2.86
N ILE A 984 -15.66 29.77 3.77
CA ILE A 984 -14.73 29.22 4.77
C ILE A 984 -14.88 27.71 4.85
N ALA A 985 -13.79 27.02 5.20
CA ALA A 985 -13.78 25.59 5.46
C ALA A 985 -13.36 25.32 6.92
N ARG A 986 -13.96 24.30 7.53
CA ARG A 986 -13.59 23.77 8.85
C ARG A 986 -13.56 22.25 8.78
N MET A 987 -12.57 21.66 9.45
CA MET A 987 -12.49 20.23 9.65
C MET A 987 -12.38 19.94 11.14
N GLN A 988 -13.10 18.93 11.61
CA GLN A 988 -13.08 18.51 13.01
C GLN A 988 -13.34 17.02 13.13
N ASN A 989 -12.64 16.35 14.05
CA ASN A 989 -12.87 14.95 14.34
C ASN A 989 -14.02 14.79 15.34
N PHE A 990 -14.94 13.88 15.06
CA PHE A 990 -16.04 13.45 15.93
C PHE A 990 -16.02 11.91 15.99
N PRO A 991 -15.22 11.30 16.87
CA PRO A 991 -15.00 9.85 16.88
C PRO A 991 -16.28 9.04 17.14
N ASP A 992 -17.25 9.60 17.87
CA ASP A 992 -18.51 8.91 18.18
C ASP A 992 -19.51 8.86 17.01
N ILE A 993 -19.27 9.56 15.88
CA ILE A 993 -20.12 9.45 14.68
C ILE A 993 -20.17 7.99 14.19
N GLU A 994 -19.02 7.30 14.19
CA GLU A 994 -18.96 5.90 13.77
C GLU A 994 -19.73 4.98 14.71
N ARG A 995 -19.68 5.26 16.02
CA ARG A 995 -20.46 4.51 17.02
C ARG A 995 -21.96 4.64 16.77
N LEU A 996 -22.44 5.85 16.48
CA LEU A 996 -23.87 6.09 16.18
C LEU A 996 -24.33 5.33 14.93
N ARG A 997 -23.49 5.25 13.89
CA ARG A 997 -23.76 4.43 12.71
C ARG A 997 -23.89 2.95 13.08
N MET A 998 -22.93 2.40 13.82
CA MET A 998 -22.89 0.97 14.14
C MET A 998 -23.99 0.54 15.12
N GLN A 999 -24.31 1.36 16.12
CA GLN A 999 -25.23 0.98 17.20
C GLN A 999 -26.68 1.34 16.93
N HIS A 1000 -26.92 2.36 16.10
CA HIS A 1000 -28.25 2.94 15.93
C HIS A 1000 -28.67 3.17 14.48
N SER A 1001 -27.84 2.78 13.51
CA SER A 1001 -28.08 2.97 12.07
C SER A 1001 -28.33 4.44 11.67
N ILE A 1002 -27.80 5.39 12.46
CA ILE A 1002 -27.92 6.83 12.19
C ILE A 1002 -26.74 7.28 11.33
N GLN A 1003 -27.03 7.78 10.14
CA GLN A 1003 -26.01 8.26 9.21
C GLN A 1003 -25.56 9.70 9.52
N ALA A 1004 -24.33 10.05 9.17
CA ALA A 1004 -23.78 11.39 9.36
C ALA A 1004 -24.61 12.55 8.74
N PRO A 1005 -25.24 12.42 7.54
CA PRO A 1005 -26.13 13.45 7.02
C PRO A 1005 -27.30 13.77 7.95
N VAL A 1006 -27.87 12.74 8.61
CA VAL A 1006 -28.98 12.89 9.56
C VAL A 1006 -28.53 13.64 10.81
N ILE A 1007 -27.32 13.35 11.32
CA ILE A 1007 -26.72 14.06 12.45
C ILE A 1007 -26.59 15.56 12.14
N VAL A 1008 -26.04 15.89 10.97
CA VAL A 1008 -25.84 17.29 10.57
C VAL A 1008 -27.16 18.00 10.27
N LYS A 1009 -28.11 17.32 9.61
CA LYS A 1009 -29.47 17.84 9.40
C LYS A 1009 -30.16 18.14 10.73
N THR A 1010 -29.98 17.27 11.72
CA THR A 1010 -30.46 17.47 13.10
C THR A 1010 -29.79 18.67 13.76
N ALA A 1011 -28.47 18.80 13.61
CA ALA A 1011 -27.73 19.96 14.10
C ALA A 1011 -28.22 21.27 13.47
N ILE A 1012 -28.51 21.28 12.17
CA ILE A 1012 -29.09 22.44 11.46
C ILE A 1012 -30.48 22.77 12.00
N CYS A 1013 -31.29 21.77 12.37
CA CYS A 1013 -32.60 22.00 12.97
C CYS A 1013 -32.48 22.74 14.32
N ILE A 1014 -31.63 22.23 15.21
CA ILE A 1014 -31.35 22.87 16.50
C ILE A 1014 -30.75 24.26 16.30
N PHE A 1015 -29.80 24.39 15.36
CA PHE A 1015 -29.17 25.66 15.00
C PHE A 1015 -30.21 26.71 14.58
N ASN A 1016 -31.09 26.38 13.62
CA ASN A 1016 -32.10 27.33 13.13
C ASN A 1016 -33.06 27.77 14.24
N VAL A 1017 -33.43 26.85 15.13
CA VAL A 1017 -34.27 27.15 16.30
C VAL A 1017 -33.57 28.13 17.24
N ILE A 1018 -32.28 27.93 17.51
CA ILE A 1018 -31.47 28.87 18.30
C ILE A 1018 -31.39 30.23 17.62
N GLN A 1019 -31.16 30.27 16.30
CA GLN A 1019 -31.00 31.53 15.56
C GLN A 1019 -32.30 32.34 15.44
N THR A 1020 -33.44 31.66 15.36
CA THR A 1020 -34.74 32.32 15.12
C THR A 1020 -35.56 32.49 16.39
N GLY A 1021 -35.29 31.70 17.43
CA GLY A 1021 -36.14 31.59 18.62
C GLY A 1021 -37.51 30.96 18.32
N LYS A 1022 -37.68 30.31 17.16
CA LYS A 1022 -38.95 29.70 16.73
C LYS A 1022 -38.82 28.18 16.70
N PRO A 1023 -39.93 27.43 16.89
CA PRO A 1023 -39.89 25.98 17.02
C PRO A 1023 -39.70 25.24 15.69
N TYR A 1024 -39.60 25.92 14.55
CA TYR A 1024 -39.44 25.30 13.24
C TYR A 1024 -38.08 25.62 12.64
N ALA A 1025 -37.45 24.61 12.04
CA ALA A 1025 -36.33 24.76 11.14
C ALA A 1025 -36.81 24.62 9.70
N ILE A 1026 -36.57 25.64 8.87
CA ILE A 1026 -37.03 25.68 7.48
C ILE A 1026 -35.85 25.89 6.54
N PHE A 1027 -35.53 24.89 5.72
CA PHE A 1027 -34.40 24.94 4.80
C PHE A 1027 -34.53 23.92 3.68
N LYS A 1028 -33.82 24.18 2.58
CA LYS A 1028 -33.73 23.25 1.43
C LYS A 1028 -32.57 22.29 1.62
N ASN A 1029 -32.74 21.02 1.24
CA ASN A 1029 -31.62 20.13 0.96
C ASN A 1029 -31.58 19.70 -0.51
N PHE A 1030 -30.39 19.32 -0.97
CA PHE A 1030 -30.20 18.67 -2.26
C PHE A 1030 -30.03 17.17 -2.08
N ASP A 1031 -30.76 16.41 -2.90
CA ASP A 1031 -30.66 14.96 -2.95
C ASP A 1031 -30.26 14.51 -4.35
N ALA A 1032 -29.57 13.37 -4.44
CA ALA A 1032 -29.04 12.86 -5.69
C ALA A 1032 -30.14 12.52 -6.72
N GLY A 1033 -31.33 12.12 -6.26
CA GLY A 1033 -32.46 11.77 -7.13
C GLY A 1033 -32.18 10.64 -8.11
N ARG A 1034 -31.34 9.66 -7.73
CA ARG A 1034 -30.90 8.56 -8.59
C ARG A 1034 -31.86 7.37 -8.57
N ASN A 1035 -33.12 7.64 -8.87
CA ASN A 1035 -34.22 6.70 -9.06
C ASN A 1035 -35.01 7.07 -10.32
N TRP A 1036 -35.82 6.16 -10.86
CA TRP A 1036 -36.63 6.46 -12.04
C TRP A 1036 -37.89 7.23 -11.65
N PRO A 1037 -38.21 8.36 -12.31
CA PRO A 1037 -39.28 9.23 -11.89
C PRO A 1037 -40.65 8.67 -12.28
N PHE A 1038 -41.58 8.68 -11.31
CA PHE A 1038 -43.01 8.43 -11.51
C PHE A 1038 -43.38 7.08 -12.13
N LEU A 1039 -42.58 6.05 -11.86
CA LEU A 1039 -42.89 4.68 -12.28
C LEU A 1039 -43.32 3.79 -11.11
N PRO A 1040 -44.23 2.84 -11.34
CA PRO A 1040 -44.37 1.68 -10.47
C PRO A 1040 -43.04 0.91 -10.35
N GLU A 1041 -42.75 0.40 -9.17
CA GLU A 1041 -41.48 -0.29 -8.85
C GLU A 1041 -41.14 -1.40 -9.84
N TRP A 1042 -42.12 -2.23 -10.23
CA TRP A 1042 -41.91 -3.32 -11.20
C TRP A 1042 -41.52 -2.87 -12.61
N ILE A 1043 -41.89 -1.64 -13.02
CA ILE A 1043 -41.43 -1.06 -14.29
C ILE A 1043 -40.03 -0.49 -14.12
N ALA A 1044 -39.79 0.23 -13.03
CA ALA A 1044 -38.49 0.80 -12.71
C ALA A 1044 -37.40 -0.28 -12.63
N ASP A 1045 -37.73 -1.46 -12.09
CA ASP A 1045 -36.86 -2.63 -11.98
C ASP A 1045 -36.41 -3.20 -13.35
N ARG A 1046 -37.15 -2.91 -14.43
CA ARG A 1046 -36.82 -3.36 -15.80
C ARG A 1046 -35.99 -2.36 -16.60
N LEU A 1047 -35.74 -1.17 -16.05
CA LEU A 1047 -34.92 -0.16 -16.69
C LEU A 1047 -33.45 -0.32 -16.29
N PRO A 1048 -32.50 0.20 -17.10
CA PRO A 1048 -31.13 0.34 -16.65
C PRO A 1048 -31.10 1.06 -15.31
N PRO A 1049 -30.23 0.70 -14.36
CA PRO A 1049 -30.32 1.31 -13.04
C PRO A 1049 -30.05 2.82 -13.07
N ALA A 1050 -30.82 3.59 -12.32
CA ALA A 1050 -30.80 5.06 -12.39
C ALA A 1050 -29.44 5.69 -12.01
N MET A 1051 -28.58 4.95 -11.33
CA MET A 1051 -27.21 5.38 -11.04
C MET A 1051 -26.28 5.36 -12.26
N SER A 1052 -26.56 4.63 -13.35
CA SER A 1052 -25.78 4.78 -14.61
C SER A 1052 -26.21 5.96 -15.44
N ILE A 1053 -27.22 6.73 -15.04
CA ILE A 1053 -27.68 7.88 -15.82
C ILE A 1053 -26.51 8.86 -16.01
N ASP A 1054 -26.07 9.01 -17.26
CA ASP A 1054 -24.94 9.86 -17.65
C ASP A 1054 -25.43 11.29 -17.87
N GLY A 1055 -25.94 11.87 -16.78
CA GLY A 1055 -26.44 13.22 -16.71
C GLY A 1055 -27.00 13.50 -15.31
N PRO A 1056 -27.57 14.69 -15.10
CA PRO A 1056 -27.87 15.15 -13.76
C PRO A 1056 -29.28 14.77 -13.29
N THR A 1057 -29.38 14.20 -12.10
CA THR A 1057 -30.66 13.74 -11.53
C THR A 1057 -31.05 14.45 -10.24
N LEU A 1058 -30.21 15.36 -9.75
CA LEU A 1058 -30.39 16.13 -8.52
C LEU A 1058 -31.83 16.63 -8.31
N THR A 1059 -32.27 16.70 -7.07
CA THR A 1059 -33.62 17.13 -6.66
C THR A 1059 -33.55 18.13 -5.51
N TRP A 1060 -34.59 18.96 -5.39
CA TRP A 1060 -34.74 19.90 -4.28
C TRP A 1060 -35.81 19.39 -3.34
N ASN A 1061 -35.46 19.23 -2.06
CA ASN A 1061 -36.42 18.88 -1.03
C ASN A 1061 -36.46 19.98 0.04
N MET A 1062 -37.68 20.35 0.44
CA MET A 1062 -37.90 21.36 1.47
C MET A 1062 -38.16 20.70 2.81
N ASN A 1063 -37.45 21.17 3.82
CA ASN A 1063 -37.62 20.77 5.19
C ASN A 1063 -38.38 21.85 5.93
N MET A 1064 -39.41 21.44 6.67
CA MET A 1064 -40.12 22.24 7.65
C MET A 1064 -40.30 21.37 8.88
N ILE A 1065 -39.29 21.36 9.74
CA ILE A 1065 -39.17 20.42 10.85
C ILE A 1065 -39.42 21.16 12.16
N GLN A 1066 -40.44 20.76 12.90
CA GLN A 1066 -40.63 21.23 14.26
C GLN A 1066 -39.60 20.57 15.19
N VAL A 1067 -38.96 21.34 16.06
CA VAL A 1067 -38.12 20.84 17.16
C VAL A 1067 -38.89 21.08 18.46
N MET A 1068 -39.19 19.99 19.17
CA MET A 1068 -39.94 20.00 20.41
C MET A 1068 -38.96 20.16 21.58
N PRO A 1069 -39.08 21.21 22.42
CA PRO A 1069 -38.08 21.45 23.47
C PRO A 1069 -37.84 20.26 24.39
N LYS A 1070 -38.90 19.49 24.71
CA LYS A 1070 -38.87 18.36 25.64
C LYS A 1070 -38.50 17.02 25.01
N GLU A 1071 -38.46 16.91 23.68
CA GLU A 1071 -38.00 15.67 23.05
C GLU A 1071 -36.51 15.49 23.36
N THR A 1072 -36.09 14.24 23.49
CA THR A 1072 -34.69 13.89 23.72
C THR A 1072 -33.89 14.01 22.43
N CYS A 1073 -32.56 14.14 22.56
CA CYS A 1073 -31.68 14.15 21.40
C CYS A 1073 -31.83 12.88 20.54
N GLY A 1074 -31.95 11.71 21.18
CA GLY A 1074 -32.19 10.43 20.49
C GLY A 1074 -33.51 10.41 19.73
N GLU A 1075 -34.62 10.86 20.33
CA GLU A 1075 -35.93 10.92 19.67
C GLU A 1075 -35.92 11.84 18.44
N LEU A 1076 -35.27 13.01 18.54
CA LEU A 1076 -35.15 13.94 17.42
C LEU A 1076 -34.35 13.31 16.26
N LEU A 1077 -33.23 12.64 16.55
CA LEU A 1077 -32.41 11.95 15.55
C LEU A 1077 -33.21 10.88 14.80
N THR A 1078 -33.93 10.02 15.54
CA THR A 1078 -34.77 8.99 14.94
C THR A 1078 -35.85 9.60 14.05
N ARG A 1079 -36.54 10.63 14.52
CA ARG A 1079 -37.59 11.32 13.75
C ARG A 1079 -37.05 11.96 12.48
N ILE A 1080 -35.87 12.58 12.52
CA ILE A 1080 -35.25 13.17 11.32
C ILE A 1080 -34.78 12.06 10.37
N SER A 1081 -34.32 10.91 10.87
CA SER A 1081 -33.99 9.76 10.03
C SER A 1081 -35.20 9.21 9.28
N GLU A 1082 -36.36 9.09 9.96
CA GLU A 1082 -37.61 8.67 9.33
C GLU A 1082 -38.12 9.70 8.31
N ASP A 1083 -37.99 10.98 8.64
CA ASP A 1083 -38.36 12.10 7.77
C ASP A 1083 -37.56 12.10 6.46
N GLU A 1084 -36.25 11.86 6.55
CA GLU A 1084 -35.34 11.76 5.40
C GLU A 1084 -35.74 10.60 4.47
N LYS A 1085 -36.06 9.43 5.05
CA LYS A 1085 -36.52 8.27 4.30
C LYS A 1085 -37.83 8.57 3.55
N ALA A 1086 -38.77 9.26 4.19
CA ALA A 1086 -40.04 9.63 3.57
C ALA A 1086 -39.87 10.66 2.43
N LEU A 1087 -38.97 11.64 2.60
CA LEU A 1087 -38.63 12.62 1.55
C LEU A 1087 -38.01 11.94 0.33
N SER A 1088 -37.08 11.00 0.54
CA SER A 1088 -36.39 10.26 -0.53
C SER A 1088 -37.36 9.53 -1.47
N SER A 1089 -38.44 8.95 -0.95
CA SER A 1089 -39.46 8.26 -1.76
C SER A 1089 -40.28 9.20 -2.66
N HIS A 1090 -40.31 10.50 -2.39
CA HIS A 1090 -41.09 11.50 -3.12
C HIS A 1090 -40.20 12.59 -3.75
N THR A 1091 -38.92 12.28 -3.97
CA THR A 1091 -37.89 13.26 -4.31
C THR A 1091 -38.07 13.90 -5.70
N HIS A 1092 -38.80 13.23 -6.60
CA HIS A 1092 -39.02 13.71 -7.96
C HIS A 1092 -40.22 14.65 -8.11
N ALA A 1093 -40.94 14.96 -7.02
CA ALA A 1093 -42.10 15.84 -7.08
C ALA A 1093 -41.79 17.15 -7.84
N PRO A 1094 -42.59 17.53 -8.86
CA PRO A 1094 -42.39 18.78 -9.57
C PRO A 1094 -42.55 19.99 -8.63
N TRP A 1095 -41.45 20.68 -8.34
CA TRP A 1095 -41.36 21.82 -7.44
C TRP A 1095 -42.31 22.95 -7.82
N PHE A 1096 -42.38 23.32 -9.10
CA PHE A 1096 -43.31 24.38 -9.52
C PHE A 1096 -44.78 24.00 -9.33
N LYS A 1097 -45.09 22.70 -9.38
CA LYS A 1097 -46.43 22.20 -9.08
C LYS A 1097 -46.72 22.22 -7.59
N ILE A 1098 -45.74 21.87 -6.74
CA ILE A 1098 -45.84 22.06 -5.28
C ILE A 1098 -46.16 23.52 -4.95
N LEU A 1099 -45.44 24.47 -5.55
CA LEU A 1099 -45.69 25.90 -5.34
C LEU A 1099 -47.09 26.33 -5.80
N SER A 1100 -47.55 25.84 -6.96
CA SER A 1100 -48.88 26.13 -7.47
C SER A 1100 -49.98 25.58 -6.55
N GLU A 1101 -49.83 24.35 -6.06
CA GLU A 1101 -50.80 23.70 -5.17
C GLU A 1101 -50.81 24.34 -3.78
N LEU A 1102 -49.68 24.87 -3.29
CA LEU A 1102 -49.63 25.68 -2.07
C LEU A 1102 -50.43 26.99 -2.19
N GLY A 1103 -50.71 27.46 -3.40
CA GLY A 1103 -51.52 28.65 -3.67
C GLY A 1103 -50.75 29.97 -3.42
N GLU A 1104 -51.43 31.09 -3.65
CA GLU A 1104 -50.82 32.43 -3.64
C GLU A 1104 -50.30 32.86 -2.26
N ASP A 1105 -50.86 32.33 -1.18
CA ASP A 1105 -50.46 32.71 0.19
C ASP A 1105 -49.17 32.01 0.65
N GLU A 1106 -48.98 30.74 0.27
CA GLU A 1106 -47.90 29.89 0.80
C GLU A 1106 -46.80 29.60 -0.23
N GLY A 1107 -47.15 29.50 -1.51
CA GLY A 1107 -46.20 29.23 -2.59
C GLY A 1107 -45.05 30.25 -2.65
N PRO A 1108 -45.30 31.57 -2.65
CA PRO A 1108 -44.23 32.56 -2.64
C PRO A 1108 -43.29 32.46 -1.42
N ILE A 1109 -43.83 32.08 -0.26
CA ILE A 1109 -43.06 31.93 0.98
C ILE A 1109 -42.18 30.68 0.91
N ALA A 1110 -42.71 29.56 0.42
CA ALA A 1110 -41.93 28.35 0.17
C ALA A 1110 -40.81 28.59 -0.87
N LYS A 1111 -41.09 29.35 -1.93
CA LYS A 1111 -40.09 29.76 -2.92
C LYS A 1111 -38.99 30.62 -2.30
N GLU A 1112 -39.33 31.56 -1.43
CA GLU A 1112 -38.33 32.37 -0.72
C GLU A 1112 -37.50 31.52 0.26
N ALA A 1113 -38.15 30.65 1.03
CA ALA A 1113 -37.50 29.76 1.98
C ALA A 1113 -36.46 28.85 1.30
N ALA A 1114 -36.78 28.32 0.12
CA ALA A 1114 -35.91 27.47 -0.67
C ALA A 1114 -34.59 28.13 -1.12
N MET A 1115 -34.53 29.46 -1.09
CA MET A 1115 -33.37 30.25 -1.51
C MET A 1115 -32.58 30.80 -0.31
N ARG A 1116 -33.09 30.70 0.91
CA ARG A 1116 -32.45 31.28 2.10
C ARG A 1116 -31.29 30.42 2.61
N GLN A 1117 -31.57 29.18 2.97
CA GLN A 1117 -30.57 28.25 3.51
C GLN A 1117 -30.65 26.93 2.74
N VAL A 1118 -29.48 26.44 2.32
CA VAL A 1118 -29.32 25.19 1.60
C VAL A 1118 -28.38 24.29 2.38
N PHE A 1119 -28.76 23.04 2.53
CA PHE A 1119 -27.93 21.95 3.04
C PHE A 1119 -27.60 20.99 1.90
N ASN A 1120 -26.32 20.66 1.75
CA ASN A 1120 -25.88 19.66 0.80
C ASN A 1120 -24.91 18.71 1.50
N TRP A 1121 -25.18 17.41 1.37
CA TRP A 1121 -24.25 16.37 1.77
C TRP A 1121 -23.40 15.98 0.56
N ASP A 1122 -22.18 16.51 0.51
CA ASP A 1122 -21.32 16.44 -0.66
C ASP A 1122 -20.21 15.42 -0.48
N LEU A 1123 -20.42 14.27 -1.11
CA LEU A 1123 -19.48 13.14 -1.12
C LEU A 1123 -18.12 13.51 -1.74
N SER A 1124 -18.07 14.59 -2.53
CA SER A 1124 -16.85 15.03 -3.21
C SER A 1124 -15.95 15.93 -2.35
N LEU A 1125 -16.37 16.32 -1.14
CA LEU A 1125 -15.53 17.15 -0.26
C LEU A 1125 -14.27 16.44 0.26
N ARG A 1126 -14.16 15.12 0.05
CA ARG A 1126 -12.94 14.35 0.33
C ARG A 1126 -11.74 14.78 -0.54
N TYR A 1127 -11.95 15.41 -1.70
CA TYR A 1127 -10.86 15.98 -2.51
C TYR A 1127 -10.06 17.09 -1.80
N LEU A 1128 -10.56 17.61 -0.67
CA LEU A 1128 -9.83 18.55 0.17
C LEU A 1128 -8.74 17.88 1.03
N ASP A 1129 -8.70 16.55 1.09
CA ASP A 1129 -7.65 15.77 1.74
C ASP A 1129 -6.57 15.40 0.71
N ALA A 1130 -5.41 16.06 0.78
CA ALA A 1130 -4.34 15.97 -0.23
C ALA A 1130 -3.72 14.57 -0.35
N ASP A 1131 -3.94 13.70 0.64
CA ASP A 1131 -3.43 12.32 0.69
C ASP A 1131 -4.36 11.31 -0.01
N VAL A 1132 -5.50 11.75 -0.56
CA VAL A 1132 -6.49 10.89 -1.25
C VAL A 1132 -6.75 11.43 -2.66
N SER A 1133 -5.91 11.07 -3.63
CA SER A 1133 -6.19 11.30 -5.06
C SER A 1133 -6.81 10.05 -5.67
N ASP A 1134 -8.11 10.10 -6.00
CA ASP A 1134 -8.82 9.03 -6.74
C ASP A 1134 -8.42 8.95 -8.23
N TYR A 1135 -7.58 9.89 -8.69
CA TYR A 1135 -7.12 10.04 -10.07
C TYR A 1135 -5.59 10.00 -10.12
N SER A 1136 -5.03 9.28 -11.10
CA SER A 1136 -3.58 9.17 -11.25
C SER A 1136 -2.95 10.27 -12.10
N THR A 1137 -3.74 11.00 -12.89
CA THR A 1137 -3.25 12.09 -13.75
C THR A 1137 -3.92 13.44 -13.45
N LEU A 1138 -5.23 13.47 -13.26
CA LEU A 1138 -5.98 14.68 -12.93
C LEU A 1138 -5.85 15.05 -11.45
N LYS A 1139 -4.84 15.85 -11.09
CA LYS A 1139 -4.66 16.28 -9.70
C LYS A 1139 -5.51 17.53 -9.41
N PRO A 1140 -6.51 17.50 -8.52
CA PRO A 1140 -7.35 18.67 -8.26
C PRO A 1140 -6.55 19.84 -7.65
N LEU A 1141 -6.74 21.05 -8.19
CA LEU A 1141 -6.14 22.30 -7.69
C LEU A 1141 -7.14 23.17 -6.92
N GLY A 1142 -8.43 23.03 -7.20
CA GLY A 1142 -9.47 23.81 -6.56
C GLY A 1142 -10.81 23.66 -7.25
N ARG A 1143 -11.88 23.89 -6.49
CA ARG A 1143 -13.28 23.82 -6.93
C ARG A 1143 -14.04 25.03 -6.38
N MET A 1144 -14.83 25.71 -7.22
CA MET A 1144 -15.72 26.81 -6.83
C MET A 1144 -17.11 26.63 -7.41
N ASP A 1145 -18.13 26.69 -6.55
CA ASP A 1145 -19.54 26.65 -6.94
C ASP A 1145 -20.17 28.04 -6.80
N TRP A 1146 -21.10 28.41 -7.69
CA TRP A 1146 -21.75 29.72 -7.69
C TRP A 1146 -23.27 29.64 -7.42
N PRO A 1147 -23.71 29.14 -6.25
CA PRO A 1147 -25.12 28.93 -5.99
C PRO A 1147 -25.88 30.24 -5.76
N ASP A 1148 -27.14 30.24 -6.17
CA ASP A 1148 -28.09 31.29 -5.81
C ASP A 1148 -28.80 30.92 -4.51
N CYS A 1149 -28.22 31.35 -3.40
CA CYS A 1149 -28.81 31.18 -2.08
C CYS A 1149 -28.25 32.21 -1.09
N GLY A 1150 -28.87 32.32 0.09
CA GLY A 1150 -28.39 33.15 1.19
C GLY A 1150 -27.26 32.51 1.99
N PHE A 1151 -27.38 31.22 2.28
CA PHE A 1151 -26.38 30.45 3.02
C PHE A 1151 -26.36 29.00 2.55
N PHE A 1152 -25.17 28.46 2.36
CA PHE A 1152 -24.95 27.13 1.81
C PHE A 1152 -24.06 26.31 2.76
N TRP A 1153 -24.66 25.33 3.43
CA TRP A 1153 -23.97 24.29 4.20
C TRP A 1153 -23.53 23.17 3.26
N ASN A 1154 -22.28 23.20 2.79
CA ASN A 1154 -21.71 22.07 2.05
C ASN A 1154 -20.92 21.18 3.02
N CYS A 1155 -21.48 20.04 3.40
CA CYS A 1155 -20.93 19.20 4.46
C CYS A 1155 -20.59 17.80 3.94
N GLY A 1156 -19.62 17.14 4.56
CA GLY A 1156 -19.23 15.77 4.23
C GLY A 1156 -18.27 15.19 5.26
N MET A 1157 -17.77 13.99 4.96
CA MET A 1157 -16.74 13.32 5.76
C MET A 1157 -15.48 13.13 4.89
N SER A 1158 -14.29 13.35 5.46
CA SER A 1158 -13.01 13.05 4.80
C SER A 1158 -12.52 11.63 5.09
N ASN A 1159 -12.86 11.11 6.27
CA ASN A 1159 -12.71 9.71 6.68
C ASN A 1159 -13.85 9.33 7.65
N THR A 1160 -13.77 8.18 8.33
CA THR A 1160 -14.84 7.69 9.21
C THR A 1160 -15.15 8.59 10.41
N GLU A 1161 -14.22 9.43 10.86
CA GLU A 1161 -14.37 10.29 12.05
C GLU A 1161 -14.23 11.79 11.77
N ARG A 1162 -13.63 12.18 10.63
CA ARG A 1162 -13.29 13.56 10.33
C ARG A 1162 -14.35 14.23 9.46
N PHE A 1163 -15.14 15.09 10.11
CA PHE A 1163 -16.16 15.92 9.49
C PHE A 1163 -15.55 17.12 8.77
N CYS A 1164 -16.08 17.45 7.59
CA CYS A 1164 -15.70 18.59 6.78
C CYS A 1164 -16.93 19.47 6.53
N CYS A 1165 -16.82 20.75 6.86
CA CYS A 1165 -17.85 21.75 6.59
C CYS A 1165 -17.26 22.89 5.78
N VAL A 1166 -17.78 23.06 4.57
CA VAL A 1166 -17.50 24.19 3.70
C VAL A 1166 -18.75 25.03 3.61
N VAL A 1167 -18.67 26.27 4.10
CA VAL A 1167 -19.80 27.19 4.02
C VAL A 1167 -19.54 28.29 3.02
N SER A 1168 -20.61 28.72 2.37
CA SER A 1168 -20.63 29.85 1.47
C SER A 1168 -21.89 30.67 1.73
N TRP A 1169 -21.81 31.99 1.59
CA TRP A 1169 -22.92 32.87 1.95
C TRP A 1169 -23.09 34.05 1.00
N ASP A 1170 -24.26 34.64 1.01
CA ASP A 1170 -24.52 35.92 0.37
C ASP A 1170 -23.99 37.03 1.29
N ASP A 1171 -22.91 37.70 0.86
CA ASP A 1171 -22.23 38.76 1.62
C ASP A 1171 -23.12 39.99 1.88
N THR A 1172 -24.26 40.13 1.21
CA THR A 1172 -25.23 41.19 1.51
C THR A 1172 -26.22 40.81 2.60
N GLN A 1173 -26.30 39.52 2.93
CA GLN A 1173 -27.22 38.97 3.91
C GLN A 1173 -26.51 38.70 5.24
N LEU A 1174 -25.25 38.26 5.20
CA LEU A 1174 -24.46 37.87 6.37
C LEU A 1174 -23.01 38.35 6.25
N ASP A 1175 -22.40 38.71 7.38
CA ASP A 1175 -20.97 39.06 7.44
C ASP A 1175 -20.08 37.90 7.92
N ILE A 1176 -18.77 38.02 7.70
CA ILE A 1176 -17.81 36.94 8.03
C ILE A 1176 -17.70 36.66 9.53
N LYS A 1177 -17.97 37.65 10.39
CA LYS A 1177 -17.92 37.45 11.85
C LYS A 1177 -19.10 36.58 12.27
N GLU A 1178 -20.30 36.92 11.81
CA GLU A 1178 -21.50 36.10 12.00
C GLU A 1178 -21.27 34.67 11.53
N ILE A 1179 -20.65 34.47 10.36
CA ILE A 1179 -20.39 33.14 9.82
C ILE A 1179 -19.45 32.32 10.70
N ASN A 1180 -18.37 32.90 11.22
CA ASN A 1180 -17.46 32.18 12.11
C ASN A 1180 -18.17 31.70 13.38
N ASP A 1181 -19.02 32.55 13.95
CA ASP A 1181 -19.81 32.21 15.14
C ASP A 1181 -20.83 31.11 14.81
N TYR A 1182 -21.51 31.19 13.66
CA TYR A 1182 -22.49 30.18 13.23
C TYR A 1182 -21.87 28.81 12.94
N VAL A 1183 -20.71 28.77 12.27
CA VAL A 1183 -20.02 27.51 12.00
C VAL A 1183 -19.51 26.89 13.29
N SER A 1184 -18.95 27.69 14.21
CA SER A 1184 -18.51 27.20 15.52
C SER A 1184 -19.69 26.63 16.31
N LYS A 1185 -20.84 27.32 16.29
CA LYS A 1185 -22.07 26.86 16.94
C LYS A 1185 -22.58 25.55 16.35
N LEU A 1186 -22.57 25.39 15.02
CA LEU A 1186 -22.97 24.13 14.39
C LEU A 1186 -22.07 22.97 14.82
N LEU A 1187 -20.75 23.18 14.86
CA LEU A 1187 -19.78 22.18 15.30
C LEU A 1187 -19.96 21.79 16.79
N GLU A 1188 -20.26 22.77 17.65
CA GLU A 1188 -20.64 22.51 19.05
C GLU A 1188 -21.91 21.65 19.16
N ILE A 1189 -22.93 21.93 18.34
CA ILE A 1189 -24.16 21.14 18.31
C ILE A 1189 -23.87 19.71 17.83
N ILE A 1190 -23.06 19.54 16.78
CA ILE A 1190 -22.66 18.21 16.28
C ILE A 1190 -21.92 17.44 17.37
N GLY A 1191 -20.96 18.08 18.05
CA GLY A 1191 -20.24 17.47 19.19
C GLY A 1191 -21.17 17.07 20.34
N TRP A 1192 -22.20 17.88 20.61
CA TRP A 1192 -23.19 17.57 21.64
C TRP A 1192 -24.09 16.39 21.25
N ILE A 1193 -24.61 16.36 20.01
CA ILE A 1193 -25.47 15.29 19.47
C ILE A 1193 -24.71 13.95 19.41
N THR A 1194 -23.43 13.99 19.04
CA THR A 1194 -22.61 12.78 18.87
C THR A 1194 -22.16 12.16 20.17
N ASN A 1195 -22.12 12.93 21.27
CA ASN A 1195 -21.80 12.42 22.59
C ASN A 1195 -22.96 11.56 23.15
N PRO A 1196 -22.75 10.26 23.42
CA PRO A 1196 -23.79 9.36 23.94
C PRO A 1196 -24.41 9.78 25.27
N GLU A 1197 -23.71 10.54 26.11
CA GLU A 1197 -24.23 11.00 27.40
C GLU A 1197 -25.41 11.98 27.24
N ASN A 1198 -25.52 12.63 26.07
CA ASN A 1198 -26.57 13.61 25.80
C ASN A 1198 -27.83 13.03 25.17
N TRP A 1199 -27.84 11.74 24.85
CA TRP A 1199 -28.93 11.14 24.08
C TRP A 1199 -30.29 11.19 24.77
N ASN A 1200 -30.29 10.93 26.08
CA ASN A 1200 -31.50 10.98 26.91
C ASN A 1200 -31.77 12.40 27.43
N ASN A 1201 -30.88 13.36 27.15
CA ASN A 1201 -31.11 14.73 27.52
C ASN A 1201 -32.11 15.36 26.55
N SER A 1202 -33.00 16.17 27.10
CA SER A 1202 -33.91 17.00 26.32
C SER A 1202 -33.12 17.96 25.42
N VAL A 1203 -33.57 18.18 24.18
CA VAL A 1203 -32.94 19.13 23.24
C VAL A 1203 -32.81 20.53 23.85
N SER A 1204 -33.75 20.92 24.72
CA SER A 1204 -33.69 22.20 25.45
C SER A 1204 -32.56 22.32 26.48
N SER A 1205 -31.86 21.23 26.81
CA SER A 1205 -30.69 21.26 27.69
C SER A 1205 -29.41 21.75 26.99
N PHE A 1206 -29.40 21.81 25.66
CA PHE A 1206 -28.26 22.36 24.93
C PHE A 1206 -28.07 23.85 25.26
N GLN A 1207 -26.82 24.25 25.53
CA GLN A 1207 -26.52 25.61 25.95
C GLN A 1207 -26.91 26.63 24.88
N GLY A 1208 -27.77 27.58 25.24
CA GLY A 1208 -28.27 28.63 24.34
C GLY A 1208 -29.57 28.28 23.63
N PHE A 1209 -30.20 27.14 23.94
CA PHE A 1209 -31.55 26.85 23.47
C PHE A 1209 -32.58 27.84 24.07
N PRO A 1210 -33.49 28.42 23.27
CA PRO A 1210 -34.44 29.42 23.76
C PRO A 1210 -35.48 28.80 24.72
N MET A 1211 -35.87 29.54 25.78
CA MET A 1211 -37.02 29.15 26.61
C MET A 1211 -38.30 29.33 25.79
N MET A 1212 -38.82 28.24 25.23
CA MET A 1212 -40.10 28.23 24.54
C MET A 1212 -41.21 27.94 25.54
N THR A 1213 -42.19 28.85 25.63
CA THR A 1213 -43.43 28.67 26.39
C THR A 1213 -44.46 27.85 25.62
#